data_AF-I4EQE6-F1
#
_entry.id   AF-I4EQE6-F1
#
_cell.length_a   1.000
_cell.length_b   1.000
_cell.length_c   1.000
_cell.angle_alpha   90.00
_cell.angle_beta   90.00
_cell.angle_gamma   90.00
#
_symmetry.space_group_name_H-M   'P 1'
#
loop_
_entity.id
_entity.type
_entity.pdbx_description
1 polymer ?
#
loop_
_entity_poly.entity_id
_entity_poly.type
_entity_poly.pdbx_seq_one_letter_code
_entity_poly.pdbx_strand_id
1 'polypeptide(L)'
;MTAAEEKTPVVRTLLRMRTREGCEAEFEQSWRRAAVEISKVPGNLRQELVRDADDPRTFVITSDWVDRAAVDAFGRSSARETLTEALRELREDASRSTYELLHTVAGGQPADDGRPPHVRIDISTRVEEGQEEAFEAAYAKTTAALKGTPGLIREELLKEIGEPRYHIFAEWESEQDFVRWVDDPSHADQSAALIRWLSVEFSRQHFEIRYRPEDAGGGSVEPTTRPHVRIDISTRVEAGEEEAFEAAYAKTTAALKGTPGLIREELLKEIGEPRYHIFAEWESEQDFVRWVDDPSHADQSSALIRWLSVEFSRQHFEIRYRPVDADGGRWPLPAPAAGAPAPQPVAAAAPAPPPRVSAPVEPAPVPSAPVQEFVEAPGAQHAAAPVPVAAASRAVGGDVEVLVAGAGPAGLTHALELARRGIAVRVVDKRAQAASQADKAIGIHCRTMEIWEDQGIVAEAMDAGIWLHGQTVFVNGKQTHQVDWAGLDELPYAHLGLPQYDTERLLTAKLLSHGVAVERGVELVGFTQDDDGVTAQLRLPSGETETTRAQYLVGCDGAHSVVRAGLGLDFVGGVSMFPQLFMLGDVDVDWDMPPGHLLRWVRIEDDGAFTGMLVCVPLKGRNRYRIATLAPEPLQKTIGSGVVPPGFWQEYTPPTLADIQAAIDDVGPAGTTASNLRWSSIFRVKHGIVDRYREGRVFVAGDAAHLHPPAGGQGMNTGIQDAWNLGWKLALAVRGLAAPGLLDSYDAERRPAGKAIVDRAVAIAFTDEMDMEDEKAQFLLEMQMTMNYAGSPLVGEVTDAEGFAGGPEPGYRAPDVQGLRRFGVAHDVRLFDLTRGTHATLLLYAGAGVGEEDLAGLEKLAASVRQATQGQVHPYLVAAPGATVPPLVDLPVVRDAQGGFAAAYGVPDTGTAAYLVRPDGHVGLRTRPVTDAVLREHLAGVFAG
;
A
#
# COMPACT_ATOMS: atom_id res chain seq x y z
N MET A 1 0.62 24.78 -46.01
CA MET A 1 1.40 23.52 -45.92
C MET A 1 2.88 23.83 -45.97
N THR A 2 3.45 24.07 -44.79
CA THR A 2 4.82 23.70 -44.44
C THR A 2 4.64 22.69 -43.30
N ALA A 3 5.37 21.57 -43.31
CA ALA A 3 5.29 20.65 -42.19
C ALA A 3 5.84 21.36 -40.94
N ALA A 4 5.09 21.34 -39.84
CA ALA A 4 5.69 21.55 -38.54
C ALA A 4 6.49 20.28 -38.25
N GLU A 5 7.78 20.42 -37.94
CA GLU A 5 8.59 19.28 -37.54
C GLU A 5 8.15 18.84 -36.14
N GLU A 6 7.59 17.63 -36.03
CA GLU A 6 7.33 16.99 -34.74
C GLU A 6 8.68 16.79 -34.03
N LYS A 7 8.96 17.63 -33.02
CA LYS A 7 10.14 17.44 -32.17
C LYS A 7 9.97 16.16 -31.37
N THR A 8 10.84 15.19 -31.63
CA THR A 8 11.01 13.98 -30.82
C THR A 8 11.19 14.33 -29.35
N PRO A 9 10.57 13.60 -28.39
CA PRO A 9 10.73 13.88 -26.97
C PRO A 9 12.18 13.70 -26.53
N VAL A 10 12.77 14.78 -26.01
CA VAL A 10 14.13 14.78 -25.47
C VAL A 10 14.15 13.99 -24.16
N VAL A 11 15.27 13.38 -23.81
CA VAL A 11 15.44 12.67 -22.52
C VAL A 11 16.64 13.23 -21.78
N ARG A 12 16.49 13.58 -20.51
CA ARG A 12 17.56 14.12 -19.65
C ARG A 12 18.01 13.10 -18.61
N THR A 13 19.30 12.76 -18.62
CA THR A 13 19.93 12.03 -17.52
C THR A 13 20.52 13.03 -16.52
N LEU A 14 20.27 12.82 -15.23
CA LEU A 14 20.92 13.56 -14.13
C LEU A 14 21.85 12.62 -13.37
N LEU A 15 23.05 13.06 -13.08
CA LEU A 15 24.07 12.27 -12.39
C LEU A 15 24.74 13.12 -11.32
N ARG A 16 24.25 12.98 -10.08
CA ARG A 16 24.81 13.64 -8.90
C ARG A 16 26.06 12.88 -8.44
N MET A 17 27.13 13.60 -8.12
CA MET A 17 28.38 13.05 -7.57
C MET A 17 28.93 13.95 -6.48
N ARG A 18 29.51 13.34 -5.43
CA ARG A 18 30.30 14.04 -4.42
C ARG A 18 31.79 13.80 -4.68
N THR A 19 32.60 14.85 -4.74
CA THR A 19 34.06 14.72 -4.91
C THR A 19 34.77 14.37 -3.61
N ARG A 20 35.89 13.65 -3.73
CA ARG A 20 36.90 13.57 -2.67
C ARG A 20 37.43 14.98 -2.37
N GLU A 21 37.87 15.20 -1.14
CA GLU A 21 38.31 16.52 -0.66
C GLU A 21 39.56 17.01 -1.41
N GLY A 22 39.49 18.22 -1.98
CA GLY A 22 40.59 18.80 -2.76
C GLY A 22 40.65 18.32 -4.23
N CYS A 23 39.77 17.41 -4.65
CA CYS A 23 39.69 16.92 -6.02
C CYS A 23 38.76 17.77 -6.92
N GLU A 24 38.16 18.85 -6.44
CA GLU A 24 37.04 19.55 -7.11
C GLU A 24 37.46 20.10 -8.48
N ALA A 25 38.63 20.75 -8.56
CA ALA A 25 39.15 21.31 -9.81
C ALA A 25 39.62 20.25 -10.81
N GLU A 26 40.12 19.11 -10.32
CA GLU A 26 40.50 17.97 -11.17
C GLU A 26 39.26 17.22 -11.67
N PHE A 27 38.20 17.15 -10.86
CA PHE A 27 36.89 16.61 -11.23
C PHE A 27 36.26 17.46 -12.34
N GLU A 28 36.21 18.79 -12.19
CA GLU A 28 35.75 19.69 -13.26
C GLU A 28 36.55 19.51 -14.57
N GLN A 29 37.89 19.45 -14.49
CA GLN A 29 38.72 19.27 -15.68
C GLN A 29 38.55 17.88 -16.33
N SER A 30 38.35 16.83 -15.51
CA SER A 30 38.15 15.47 -16.00
C SER A 30 36.76 15.27 -16.59
N TRP A 31 35.74 15.90 -16.01
CA TRP A 31 34.40 15.97 -16.60
C TRP A 31 34.43 16.69 -17.94
N ARG A 32 35.08 17.87 -18.06
CA ARG A 32 35.18 18.59 -19.34
C ARG A 32 35.84 17.75 -20.44
N ARG A 33 36.80 16.89 -20.10
CA ARG A 33 37.41 15.92 -21.04
C ARG A 33 36.44 14.82 -21.46
N ALA A 34 35.72 14.22 -20.50
CA ALA A 34 34.73 13.18 -20.80
C ALA A 34 33.53 13.72 -21.60
N ALA A 35 33.01 14.89 -21.24
CA ALA A 35 31.89 15.56 -21.90
C ALA A 35 32.14 15.80 -23.40
N VAL A 36 33.37 16.16 -23.79
CA VAL A 36 33.76 16.33 -25.20
C VAL A 36 33.73 15.02 -26.00
N GLU A 37 33.96 13.86 -25.37
CA GLU A 37 33.82 12.57 -26.04
C GLU A 37 32.36 12.11 -26.08
N ILE A 38 31.60 12.36 -25.01
CA ILE A 38 30.16 12.01 -24.93
C ILE A 38 29.33 12.86 -25.90
N SER A 39 29.70 14.14 -26.12
CA SER A 39 29.04 15.01 -27.11
C SER A 39 29.30 14.61 -28.57
N LYS A 40 30.10 13.55 -28.82
CA LYS A 40 30.25 12.91 -30.14
C LYS A 40 29.37 11.67 -30.31
N VAL A 41 28.70 11.22 -29.24
CA VAL A 41 27.82 10.05 -29.28
C VAL A 41 26.56 10.41 -30.08
N PRO A 42 26.16 9.61 -31.09
CA PRO A 42 24.95 9.87 -31.86
C PRO A 42 23.73 10.03 -30.96
N GLY A 43 23.05 11.16 -31.09
CA GLY A 43 21.86 11.48 -30.32
C GLY A 43 22.09 12.16 -28.96
N ASN A 44 23.33 12.44 -28.53
CA ASN A 44 23.54 13.40 -27.44
C ASN A 44 23.34 14.84 -27.96
N LEU A 45 22.61 15.65 -27.19
CA LEU A 45 22.28 17.04 -27.51
C LEU A 45 23.05 18.05 -26.65
N ARG A 46 23.22 17.75 -25.36
CA ARG A 46 23.80 18.66 -24.36
C ARG A 46 24.58 17.87 -23.31
N GLN A 47 25.58 18.52 -22.70
CA GLN A 47 26.36 18.05 -21.55
C GLN A 47 26.64 19.26 -20.66
N GLU A 48 26.21 19.22 -19.40
CA GLU A 48 26.49 20.31 -18.44
C GLU A 48 26.94 19.77 -17.08
N LEU A 49 27.57 20.65 -16.31
CA LEU A 49 28.06 20.38 -14.97
C LEU A 49 27.61 21.51 -14.06
N VAL A 50 26.57 21.27 -13.27
CA VAL A 50 26.11 22.17 -12.21
C VAL A 50 26.87 21.85 -10.94
N ARG A 51 27.17 22.87 -10.12
CA ARG A 51 27.80 22.72 -8.80
C ARG A 51 26.78 23.11 -7.73
N ASP A 52 26.68 22.34 -6.66
CA ASP A 52 25.82 22.69 -5.51
C ASP A 52 26.36 23.98 -4.86
N ALA A 53 25.48 24.96 -4.69
CA ALA A 53 25.84 26.29 -4.19
C ALA A 53 26.17 26.32 -2.69
N ASP A 54 25.65 25.35 -1.92
CA ASP A 54 25.83 25.26 -0.47
C ASP A 54 26.85 24.16 -0.09
N ASP A 55 27.06 23.15 -0.94
CA ASP A 55 28.12 22.14 -0.80
C ASP A 55 29.06 22.13 -2.02
N PRO A 56 30.20 22.84 -1.98
CA PRO A 56 31.08 22.99 -3.14
C PRO A 56 31.78 21.69 -3.58
N ARG A 57 31.52 20.56 -2.92
CA ARG A 57 31.97 19.21 -3.30
C ARG A 57 30.90 18.37 -4.01
N THR A 58 29.64 18.80 -4.03
CA THR A 58 28.59 18.14 -4.82
C THR A 58 28.48 18.78 -6.20
N PHE A 59 28.39 17.94 -7.23
CA PHE A 59 28.14 18.32 -8.61
C PHE A 59 26.98 17.50 -9.17
N VAL A 60 26.23 18.07 -10.12
CA VAL A 60 25.19 17.37 -10.88
C VAL A 60 25.51 17.53 -12.36
N ILE A 61 25.79 16.39 -13.01
CA ILE A 61 26.00 16.32 -14.46
C ILE A 61 24.64 16.16 -15.12
N THR A 62 24.34 17.02 -16.09
CA THR A 62 23.16 16.89 -16.96
C THR A 62 23.59 16.39 -18.33
N SER A 63 22.75 15.56 -18.97
CA SER A 63 22.94 15.20 -20.38
C SER A 63 21.60 15.05 -21.07
N ASP A 64 21.43 15.76 -22.19
CA ASP A 64 20.21 15.69 -23.02
C ASP A 64 20.42 14.78 -24.22
N TRP A 65 19.35 14.09 -24.62
CA TRP A 65 19.38 13.07 -25.67
C TRP A 65 18.14 13.20 -26.57
N VAL A 66 18.28 12.93 -27.87
CA VAL A 66 17.21 13.10 -28.87
C VAL A 66 15.98 12.22 -28.64
N ASP A 67 16.18 11.07 -27.99
CA ASP A 67 15.14 10.11 -27.61
C ASP A 67 15.67 9.10 -26.58
N ARG A 68 14.75 8.27 -26.07
CA ARG A 68 15.02 7.17 -25.13
C ARG A 68 15.98 6.11 -25.67
N ALA A 69 15.95 5.85 -26.98
CA ALA A 69 16.79 4.84 -27.62
C ALA A 69 18.24 5.30 -27.77
N ALA A 70 18.50 6.61 -27.90
CA ALA A 70 19.82 7.21 -27.87
C ALA A 70 20.48 7.10 -26.48
N VAL A 71 19.72 7.34 -25.39
CA VAL A 71 20.19 7.09 -24.01
C VAL A 71 20.59 5.62 -23.84
N ASP A 72 19.76 4.71 -24.33
CA ASP A 72 19.96 3.28 -24.19
C ASP A 72 21.09 2.75 -25.11
N ALA A 73 21.30 3.37 -26.29
CA ALA A 73 22.43 3.10 -27.16
C ALA A 73 23.74 3.59 -26.54
N PHE A 74 23.77 4.79 -25.96
CA PHE A 74 24.88 5.27 -25.14
C PHE A 74 25.17 4.32 -23.97
N GLY A 75 24.12 3.89 -23.27
CA GLY A 75 24.20 2.92 -22.17
C GLY A 75 24.78 1.54 -22.54
N ARG A 76 24.76 1.17 -23.82
CA ARG A 76 25.39 -0.04 -24.38
C ARG A 76 26.74 0.24 -25.07
N SER A 77 27.21 1.48 -25.10
CA SER A 77 28.44 1.89 -25.77
C SER A 77 29.63 2.01 -24.81
N SER A 78 30.85 1.81 -25.32
CA SER A 78 32.09 2.06 -24.56
C SER A 78 32.26 3.54 -24.15
N ALA A 79 31.58 4.48 -24.81
CA ALA A 79 31.57 5.89 -24.41
C ALA A 79 30.92 6.13 -23.02
N ARG A 80 30.10 5.19 -22.52
CA ARG A 80 29.58 5.20 -21.14
C ARG A 80 30.70 5.12 -20.11
N GLU A 81 31.75 4.37 -20.45
CA GLU A 81 32.85 4.06 -19.53
C GLU A 81 33.77 5.27 -19.38
N THR A 82 33.93 6.07 -20.43
CA THR A 82 34.72 7.32 -20.44
C THR A 82 34.36 8.27 -19.29
N LEU A 83 33.06 8.49 -19.02
CA LEU A 83 32.63 9.31 -17.87
C LEU A 83 32.88 8.61 -16.53
N THR A 84 32.56 7.31 -16.49
CA THR A 84 32.57 6.50 -15.28
C THR A 84 33.97 6.31 -14.73
N GLU A 85 34.96 6.17 -15.62
CA GLU A 85 36.39 6.03 -15.35
C GLU A 85 37.07 7.37 -15.04
N ALA A 86 36.88 8.38 -15.90
CA ALA A 86 37.53 9.70 -15.73
C ALA A 86 37.17 10.38 -14.39
N LEU A 87 36.02 10.01 -13.80
CA LEU A 87 35.53 10.50 -12.52
C LEU A 87 35.55 9.44 -11.41
N ARG A 88 36.22 8.29 -11.57
CA ARG A 88 36.17 7.17 -10.60
C ARG A 88 36.92 7.50 -9.31
N GLU A 89 38.20 7.87 -9.43
CA GLU A 89 39.06 8.16 -8.28
C GLU A 89 38.91 9.57 -7.70
N LEU A 90 38.09 10.41 -8.33
CA LEU A 90 37.85 11.78 -7.91
C LEU A 90 36.57 11.93 -7.08
N ARG A 91 35.80 10.85 -6.89
CA ARG A 91 34.50 10.84 -6.19
C ARG A 91 34.45 9.93 -4.96
N GLU A 92 33.48 10.22 -4.10
CA GLU A 92 33.09 9.45 -2.91
C GLU A 92 31.75 8.74 -3.13
N ASP A 93 30.81 9.42 -3.81
CA ASP A 93 29.44 8.97 -4.06
C ASP A 93 29.00 9.31 -5.50
N ALA A 94 28.05 8.54 -6.04
CA ALA A 94 27.40 8.78 -7.33
C ALA A 94 25.96 8.23 -7.36
N SER A 95 24.99 9.12 -7.55
CA SER A 95 23.55 8.81 -7.71
C SER A 95 23.09 9.22 -9.12
N ARG A 96 22.38 8.34 -9.84
CA ARG A 96 21.93 8.60 -11.22
C ARG A 96 20.42 8.46 -11.38
N SER A 97 19.81 9.52 -11.87
CA SER A 97 18.39 9.63 -12.19
C SER A 97 18.21 9.85 -13.70
N THR A 98 17.04 9.55 -14.27
CA THR A 98 16.79 9.74 -15.72
C THR A 98 15.31 9.95 -15.96
N TYR A 99 14.98 11.04 -16.65
CA TYR A 99 13.61 11.50 -16.85
C TYR A 99 13.42 11.94 -18.31
N GLU A 100 12.21 11.79 -18.83
CA GLU A 100 11.87 12.26 -20.18
C GLU A 100 11.56 13.76 -20.12
N LEU A 101 12.24 14.55 -20.95
CA LEU A 101 12.24 16.00 -20.90
C LEU A 101 11.43 16.55 -22.08
N LEU A 102 10.16 16.81 -21.79
CA LEU A 102 9.12 17.36 -22.68
C LEU A 102 8.57 16.35 -23.70
N HIS A 103 7.26 16.12 -23.62
CA HIS A 103 6.47 16.13 -24.84
C HIS A 103 6.27 17.60 -25.25
N THR A 104 6.48 17.93 -26.53
CA THR A 104 5.93 19.15 -27.11
C THR A 104 4.58 18.78 -27.72
N VAL A 105 3.47 19.10 -27.06
CA VAL A 105 2.13 18.76 -27.58
C VAL A 105 1.76 19.74 -28.69
N ALA A 106 1.48 19.21 -29.89
CA ALA A 106 1.24 20.00 -31.07
C ALA A 106 -0.17 20.64 -31.08
N GLY A 107 -0.32 21.75 -30.35
CA GLY A 107 -1.39 22.72 -30.57
C GLY A 107 -2.38 22.89 -29.41
N GLY A 108 -2.01 23.72 -28.43
CA GLY A 108 -3.01 24.57 -27.78
C GLY A 108 -3.58 25.56 -28.80
N GLN A 109 -4.89 25.80 -28.80
CA GLN A 109 -5.46 26.87 -29.63
C GLN A 109 -4.97 28.23 -29.12
N PRO A 110 -4.61 29.18 -30.01
CA PRO A 110 -4.36 30.56 -29.57
C PRO A 110 -5.64 31.17 -29.02
N ALA A 111 -5.49 32.12 -28.09
CA ALA A 111 -6.61 32.93 -27.61
C ALA A 111 -7.22 33.77 -28.75
N ASP A 112 -8.44 34.30 -28.55
CA ASP A 112 -9.16 35.11 -29.54
C ASP A 112 -8.41 36.39 -29.99
N ASP A 113 -7.37 36.81 -29.25
CA ASP A 113 -6.49 37.93 -29.63
C ASP A 113 -5.25 37.52 -30.45
N GLY A 114 -5.06 36.21 -30.69
CA GLY A 114 -3.96 35.63 -31.46
C GLY A 114 -2.70 35.29 -30.65
N ARG A 115 -2.69 35.44 -29.32
CA ARG A 115 -1.57 35.03 -28.47
C ARG A 115 -1.62 33.54 -28.10
N PRO A 116 -0.48 32.89 -27.81
CA PRO A 116 -0.49 31.59 -27.12
C PRO A 116 -1.12 31.74 -25.72
N PRO A 117 -1.79 30.72 -25.19
CA PRO A 117 -2.27 30.72 -23.81
C PRO A 117 -1.10 30.66 -22.81
N HIS A 118 -1.28 31.28 -21.65
CA HIS A 118 -0.35 31.13 -20.53
C HIS A 118 -0.38 29.68 -20.04
N VAL A 119 0.78 29.18 -19.60
CA VAL A 119 0.91 27.82 -19.05
C VAL A 119 1.33 27.85 -17.59
N ARG A 120 0.83 26.89 -16.82
CA ARG A 120 1.31 26.57 -15.47
C ARG A 120 2.21 25.34 -15.59
N ILE A 121 3.40 25.41 -15.01
CA ILE A 121 4.33 24.28 -14.89
C ILE A 121 4.43 23.96 -13.40
N ASP A 122 4.07 22.75 -13.00
CA ASP A 122 4.44 22.23 -11.68
C ASP A 122 5.79 21.52 -11.80
N ILE A 123 6.68 21.75 -10.84
CA ILE A 123 7.91 20.98 -10.62
C ILE A 123 7.85 20.47 -9.18
N SER A 124 7.68 19.17 -9.00
CA SER A 124 7.58 18.56 -7.67
C SER A 124 8.79 17.69 -7.32
N THR A 125 9.16 17.74 -6.03
CA THR A 125 10.35 17.10 -5.48
C THR A 125 10.13 16.69 -4.02
N ARG A 126 10.91 15.73 -3.56
CA ARG A 126 10.89 15.23 -2.18
C ARG A 126 11.94 15.96 -1.34
N VAL A 127 11.57 16.34 -0.12
CA VAL A 127 12.43 17.05 0.84
C VAL A 127 12.38 16.31 2.17
N GLU A 128 13.48 15.67 2.55
CA GLU A 128 13.53 14.86 3.77
C GLU A 128 13.40 15.70 5.05
N GLU A 129 12.86 15.09 6.10
CA GLU A 129 12.58 15.72 7.39
C GLU A 129 13.84 16.36 8.01
N GLY A 130 13.71 17.63 8.42
CA GLY A 130 14.81 18.45 8.91
C GLY A 130 15.59 19.19 7.82
N GLN A 131 15.19 19.08 6.54
CA GLN A 131 15.74 19.87 5.45
C GLN A 131 14.81 21.00 4.98
N GLU A 132 13.59 21.12 5.51
CA GLU A 132 12.58 22.07 5.02
C GLU A 132 13.04 23.52 5.05
N GLU A 133 13.57 24.02 6.17
CA GLU A 133 14.09 25.39 6.26
C GLU A 133 15.21 25.65 5.24
N ALA A 134 16.03 24.64 4.96
CA ALA A 134 17.13 24.75 4.00
C ALA A 134 16.62 24.72 2.55
N PHE A 135 15.59 23.94 2.25
CA PHE A 135 14.90 23.91 0.96
C PHE A 135 14.15 25.21 0.69
N GLU A 136 13.41 25.72 1.67
CA GLU A 136 12.68 26.98 1.59
C GLU A 136 13.63 28.17 1.42
N ALA A 137 14.76 28.18 2.14
CA ALA A 137 15.83 29.15 1.90
C ALA A 137 16.49 29.01 0.51
N ALA A 138 16.63 27.80 -0.03
CA ALA A 138 17.17 27.57 -1.37
C ALA A 138 16.21 27.95 -2.48
N TYR A 139 14.91 27.71 -2.30
CA TYR A 139 13.84 28.21 -3.15
C TYR A 139 13.90 29.74 -3.24
N ALA A 140 13.94 30.42 -2.10
CA ALA A 140 14.07 31.88 -2.06
C ALA A 140 15.35 32.42 -2.75
N LYS A 141 16.48 31.69 -2.70
CA LYS A 141 17.69 32.01 -3.49
C LYS A 141 17.41 31.90 -5.00
N THR A 142 16.80 30.80 -5.45
CA THR A 142 16.49 30.58 -6.87
C THR A 142 15.47 31.61 -7.39
N THR A 143 14.38 31.89 -6.67
CA THR A 143 13.42 32.93 -7.05
C THR A 143 14.05 34.33 -7.18
N ALA A 144 15.03 34.66 -6.34
CA ALA A 144 15.79 35.89 -6.48
C ALA A 144 16.66 35.92 -7.75
N ALA A 145 17.11 34.77 -8.25
CA ALA A 145 17.88 34.63 -9.49
C ALA A 145 17.01 34.54 -10.76
N LEU A 146 15.78 34.02 -10.65
CA LEU A 146 14.77 33.97 -11.73
C LEU A 146 14.09 35.33 -11.99
N LYS A 147 14.26 36.30 -11.09
CA LYS A 147 13.58 37.60 -11.16
C LYS A 147 14.03 38.41 -12.40
N GLY A 148 13.16 38.43 -13.41
CA GLY A 148 13.40 39.10 -14.69
C GLY A 148 13.73 38.17 -15.85
N THR A 149 13.67 36.84 -15.66
CA THR A 149 13.69 35.86 -16.74
C THR A 149 12.56 36.15 -17.75
N PRO A 150 12.84 36.29 -19.06
CA PRO A 150 11.82 36.59 -20.06
C PRO A 150 10.70 35.53 -20.08
N GLY A 151 9.46 36.00 -20.09
CA GLY A 151 8.26 35.16 -20.14
C GLY A 151 7.89 34.45 -18.84
N LEU A 152 8.69 34.51 -17.77
CA LEU A 152 8.28 34.08 -16.43
C LEU A 152 7.41 35.15 -15.77
N ILE A 153 6.18 34.80 -15.37
CA ILE A 153 5.19 35.74 -14.83
C ILE A 153 5.20 35.74 -13.30
N ARG A 154 5.13 34.56 -12.70
CA ARG A 154 5.10 34.34 -11.24
C ARG A 154 5.41 32.89 -10.90
N GLU A 155 5.80 32.64 -9.66
CA GLU A 155 5.92 31.30 -9.09
C GLU A 155 5.45 31.31 -7.63
N GLU A 156 5.01 30.15 -7.13
CA GLU A 156 4.61 29.94 -5.73
C GLU A 156 5.09 28.56 -5.25
N LEU A 157 5.37 28.42 -3.95
CA LEU A 157 5.81 27.15 -3.35
C LEU A 157 4.73 26.58 -2.44
N LEU A 158 4.37 25.33 -2.72
CA LEU A 158 3.38 24.54 -1.99
C LEU A 158 4.09 23.36 -1.29
N LYS A 159 3.64 23.00 -0.08
CA LYS A 159 3.99 21.74 0.59
C LYS A 159 2.74 20.87 0.68
N GLU A 160 2.81 19.62 0.24
CA GLU A 160 1.70 18.67 0.36
C GLU A 160 1.43 18.33 1.84
N ILE A 161 0.18 18.43 2.29
CA ILE A 161 -0.15 18.25 3.71
C ILE A 161 -0.16 16.75 4.05
N GLY A 162 0.84 16.33 4.84
CA GLY A 162 1.03 14.95 5.29
C GLY A 162 2.16 14.20 4.57
N GLU A 163 2.68 14.74 3.46
CA GLU A 163 3.78 14.15 2.68
C GLU A 163 5.03 15.05 2.71
N PRO A 164 6.25 14.51 2.62
CA PRO A 164 7.49 15.28 2.50
C PRO A 164 7.72 15.76 1.05
N ARG A 165 6.65 16.20 0.36
CA ARG A 165 6.66 16.64 -1.04
C ARG A 165 6.40 18.13 -1.14
N TYR A 166 7.20 18.79 -1.97
CA TYR A 166 7.06 20.20 -2.31
C TYR A 166 6.82 20.36 -3.81
N HIS A 167 6.00 21.35 -4.16
CA HIS A 167 5.59 21.67 -5.52
C HIS A 167 5.90 23.14 -5.84
N ILE A 168 6.63 23.38 -6.92
CA ILE A 168 6.95 24.71 -7.44
C ILE A 168 6.06 24.96 -8.65
N PHE A 169 4.98 25.71 -8.46
CA PHE A 169 4.07 26.09 -9.54
C PHE A 169 4.55 27.41 -10.17
N ALA A 170 5.21 27.33 -11.32
CA ALA A 170 5.63 28.47 -12.14
C ALA A 170 4.59 28.80 -13.24
N GLU A 171 4.41 30.07 -13.58
CA GLU A 171 3.53 30.52 -14.69
C GLU A 171 4.35 31.24 -15.75
N TRP A 172 4.10 30.92 -17.02
CA TRP A 172 4.80 31.46 -18.16
C TRP A 172 3.86 32.05 -19.20
N GLU A 173 4.29 33.11 -19.90
CA GLU A 173 3.58 33.74 -21.04
C GLU A 173 3.27 32.71 -22.14
N SER A 174 4.15 31.74 -22.34
CA SER A 174 3.89 30.55 -23.15
C SER A 174 4.83 29.39 -22.77
N GLU A 175 4.47 28.17 -23.16
CA GLU A 175 5.37 27.00 -23.07
C GLU A 175 6.69 27.25 -23.84
N GLN A 176 6.66 28.03 -24.92
CA GLN A 176 7.86 28.35 -25.70
C GLN A 176 8.82 29.28 -24.96
N ASP A 177 8.37 30.05 -23.96
CA ASP A 177 9.23 30.85 -23.09
C ASP A 177 9.88 29.98 -22.02
N PHE A 178 9.12 29.07 -21.39
CA PHE A 178 9.67 28.06 -20.48
C PHE A 178 10.73 27.18 -21.16
N VAL A 179 10.45 26.67 -22.37
CA VAL A 179 11.41 25.87 -23.14
C VAL A 179 12.65 26.69 -23.52
N ARG A 180 12.48 27.95 -23.97
CA ARG A 180 13.62 28.84 -24.25
C ARG A 180 14.48 29.13 -23.03
N TRP A 181 13.89 29.21 -21.84
CA TRP A 181 14.63 29.35 -20.58
C TRP A 181 15.40 28.07 -20.23
N VAL A 182 14.77 26.88 -20.33
CA VAL A 182 15.46 25.58 -20.11
C VAL A 182 16.57 25.32 -21.14
N ASP A 183 16.43 25.82 -22.36
CA ASP A 183 17.45 25.75 -23.41
C ASP A 183 18.63 26.75 -23.19
N ASP A 184 18.50 27.75 -22.32
CA ASP A 184 19.59 28.70 -22.00
C ASP A 184 20.60 28.08 -21.01
N PRO A 185 21.92 28.20 -21.22
CA PRO A 185 22.93 27.74 -20.26
C PRO A 185 22.83 28.39 -18.87
N SER A 186 22.32 29.62 -18.76
CA SER A 186 22.22 30.36 -17.51
C SER A 186 21.08 29.88 -16.59
N HIS A 187 20.13 29.07 -17.09
CA HIS A 187 19.17 28.35 -16.25
C HIS A 187 19.89 27.54 -15.17
N ALA A 188 20.97 26.83 -15.53
CA ALA A 188 21.69 25.95 -14.62
C ALA A 188 22.16 26.72 -13.36
N ASP A 189 22.76 27.90 -13.56
CA ASP A 189 23.22 28.79 -12.49
C ASP A 189 22.05 29.35 -11.66
N GLN A 190 20.93 29.72 -12.31
CA GLN A 190 19.73 30.23 -11.61
C GLN A 190 19.07 29.15 -10.73
N SER A 191 19.03 27.90 -11.20
CA SER A 191 18.49 26.75 -10.46
C SER A 191 19.46 26.12 -9.44
N ALA A 192 20.73 26.56 -9.39
CA ALA A 192 21.81 25.86 -8.71
C ALA A 192 21.59 25.66 -7.19
N ALA A 193 20.79 26.52 -6.54
CA ALA A 193 20.46 26.35 -5.13
C ALA A 193 19.51 25.16 -4.87
N LEU A 194 18.58 24.87 -5.79
CA LEU A 194 17.60 23.78 -5.67
C LEU A 194 18.10 22.44 -6.23
N ILE A 195 19.18 22.44 -7.02
CA ILE A 195 19.62 21.29 -7.83
C ILE A 195 19.80 19.99 -7.02
N ARG A 196 20.16 20.09 -5.74
CA ARG A 196 20.39 18.92 -4.89
C ARG A 196 19.11 18.11 -4.62
N TRP A 197 17.97 18.76 -4.38
CA TRP A 197 16.68 18.06 -4.21
C TRP A 197 16.10 17.61 -5.56
N LEU A 198 16.15 18.49 -6.57
CA LEU A 198 15.71 18.19 -7.94
C LEU A 198 16.53 17.06 -8.62
N SER A 199 17.62 16.60 -8.01
CA SER A 199 18.39 15.43 -8.46
C SER A 199 17.98 14.10 -7.82
N VAL A 200 17.27 14.15 -6.68
CA VAL A 200 16.80 12.97 -5.92
C VAL A 200 15.48 12.47 -6.49
N GLU A 201 14.47 13.34 -6.52
CA GLU A 201 13.17 13.08 -7.11
C GLU A 201 12.71 14.33 -7.88
N PHE A 202 12.31 14.13 -9.14
CA PHE A 202 11.84 15.19 -10.03
C PHE A 202 10.65 14.67 -10.83
N SER A 203 9.50 15.32 -10.66
CA SER A 203 8.37 15.23 -11.58
C SER A 203 8.03 16.63 -12.09
N ARG A 204 7.44 16.71 -13.29
CA ARG A 204 7.00 17.98 -13.88
C ARG A 204 5.75 17.79 -14.71
N GLN A 205 4.67 18.48 -14.35
CA GLN A 205 3.41 18.48 -15.08
C GLN A 205 3.18 19.84 -15.76
N HIS A 206 2.52 19.81 -16.91
CA HIS A 206 2.26 20.96 -17.77
C HIS A 206 0.75 21.20 -17.84
N PHE A 207 0.30 22.42 -17.58
CA PHE A 207 -1.11 22.78 -17.59
C PHE A 207 -1.42 24.01 -18.44
N GLU A 208 -2.51 23.94 -19.20
CA GLU A 208 -3.15 25.10 -19.82
C GLU A 208 -4.04 25.80 -18.79
N ILE A 209 -3.94 27.12 -18.68
CA ILE A 209 -4.81 27.90 -17.78
C ILE A 209 -6.14 28.16 -18.49
N ARG A 210 -7.18 27.39 -18.14
CA ARG A 210 -8.51 27.45 -18.75
C ARG A 210 -9.44 28.49 -18.12
N TYR A 211 -9.26 28.80 -16.84
CA TYR A 211 -9.92 29.93 -16.18
C TYR A 211 -9.02 30.63 -15.17
N ARG A 212 -9.12 31.96 -15.14
CA ARG A 212 -8.47 32.87 -14.19
C ARG A 212 -9.52 33.79 -13.55
N PRO A 213 -9.50 33.98 -12.22
CA PRO A 213 -10.29 35.01 -11.56
C PRO A 213 -9.63 36.37 -11.75
N GLU A 214 -10.41 37.46 -11.70
CA GLU A 214 -9.93 38.82 -11.94
C GLU A 214 -8.87 39.25 -10.88
N ASP A 215 -7.74 39.76 -11.38
CA ASP A 215 -6.60 40.39 -10.71
C ASP A 215 -5.80 39.59 -9.64
N ALA A 216 -4.59 39.18 -10.04
CA ALA A 216 -3.36 39.23 -9.23
C ALA A 216 -2.15 39.34 -10.18
N GLY A 217 -1.35 40.39 -10.06
CA GLY A 217 -0.26 40.75 -10.98
C GLY A 217 1.05 40.01 -10.72
N GLY A 218 1.90 39.90 -11.74
CA GLY A 218 3.25 39.32 -11.58
C GLY A 218 4.12 40.17 -10.65
N GLY A 219 4.69 39.55 -9.62
CA GLY A 219 5.48 40.25 -8.60
C GLY A 219 6.20 39.29 -7.64
N SER A 220 7.09 39.85 -6.81
CA SER A 220 8.11 39.07 -6.08
C SER A 220 7.57 38.32 -4.88
N VAL A 221 8.17 37.15 -4.62
CA VAL A 221 7.69 36.17 -3.66
C VAL A 221 8.16 36.47 -2.23
N GLU A 222 7.25 36.38 -1.25
CA GLU A 222 7.56 36.46 0.20
C GLU A 222 7.01 35.23 0.97
N PRO A 223 7.58 34.87 2.13
CA PRO A 223 7.05 33.81 2.99
C PRO A 223 5.67 34.18 3.56
N THR A 224 4.75 33.22 3.62
CA THR A 224 3.42 33.47 4.17
C THR A 224 3.45 33.56 5.70
N THR A 225 2.85 34.61 6.27
CA THR A 225 2.71 34.78 7.74
C THR A 225 1.37 34.28 8.28
N ARG A 226 0.62 33.52 7.47
CA ARG A 226 -0.66 32.88 7.79
C ARG A 226 -0.77 31.55 7.03
N PRO A 227 -1.37 30.49 7.62
CA PRO A 227 -1.48 29.17 7.02
C PRO A 227 -2.63 29.10 5.99
N HIS A 228 -2.43 29.75 4.84
CA HIS A 228 -3.33 29.61 3.70
C HIS A 228 -3.15 28.22 3.06
N VAL A 229 -4.26 27.62 2.63
CA VAL A 229 -4.28 26.25 2.08
C VAL A 229 -4.86 26.27 0.67
N ARG A 230 -4.18 25.63 -0.28
CA ARG A 230 -4.67 25.39 -1.65
C ARG A 230 -5.13 23.93 -1.73
N ILE A 231 -6.36 23.71 -2.19
CA ILE A 231 -6.94 22.39 -2.44
C ILE A 231 -6.94 22.19 -3.95
N ASP A 232 -6.38 21.09 -4.43
CA ASP A 232 -6.64 20.60 -5.80
C ASP A 232 -7.77 19.57 -5.77
N ILE A 233 -8.65 19.63 -6.76
CA ILE A 233 -9.67 18.65 -7.06
C ILE A 233 -9.52 18.30 -8.54
N SER A 234 -8.83 17.20 -8.84
CA SER A 234 -8.63 16.74 -10.22
C SER A 234 -9.73 15.77 -10.65
N THR A 235 -10.15 15.82 -11.91
CA THR A 235 -11.18 14.93 -12.47
C THR A 235 -10.97 14.67 -13.95
N ARG A 236 -11.47 13.53 -14.43
CA ARG A 236 -11.43 13.13 -15.83
C ARG A 236 -12.62 13.73 -16.59
N VAL A 237 -12.37 14.31 -17.76
CA VAL A 237 -13.38 14.90 -18.65
C VAL A 237 -13.22 14.31 -20.03
N GLU A 238 -14.23 13.58 -20.50
CA GLU A 238 -14.18 12.87 -21.78
C GLU A 238 -14.25 13.80 -22.99
N ALA A 239 -13.66 13.38 -24.11
CA ALA A 239 -13.54 14.19 -25.32
C ALA A 239 -14.92 14.51 -25.93
N GLY A 240 -15.21 15.80 -26.09
CA GLY A 240 -16.52 16.33 -26.47
C GLY A 240 -17.35 16.86 -25.30
N GLU A 241 -16.87 16.74 -24.06
CA GLU A 241 -17.52 17.30 -22.87
C GLU A 241 -16.87 18.58 -22.33
N GLU A 242 -15.72 18.99 -22.88
CA GLU A 242 -14.90 20.08 -22.32
C GLU A 242 -15.65 21.42 -22.21
N GLU A 243 -16.36 21.84 -23.26
CA GLU A 243 -17.15 23.07 -23.25
C GLU A 243 -18.28 23.02 -22.20
N ALA A 244 -18.86 21.83 -21.99
CA ALA A 244 -19.91 21.63 -20.99
C ALA A 244 -19.36 21.63 -19.55
N PHE A 245 -18.17 21.07 -19.34
CA PHE A 245 -17.45 21.09 -18.07
C PHE A 245 -16.98 22.49 -17.71
N GLU A 246 -16.38 23.23 -18.66
CA GLU A 246 -15.91 24.61 -18.44
C GLU A 246 -17.09 25.57 -18.19
N ALA A 247 -18.22 25.39 -18.87
CA ALA A 247 -19.45 26.12 -18.57
C ALA A 247 -20.05 25.76 -17.20
N ALA A 248 -19.95 24.50 -16.77
CA ALA A 248 -20.38 24.05 -15.44
C ALA A 248 -19.48 24.63 -14.33
N TYR A 249 -18.16 24.65 -14.55
CA TYR A 249 -17.19 25.28 -13.66
C TYR A 249 -17.47 26.77 -13.49
N ALA A 250 -17.62 27.51 -14.60
CA ALA A 250 -17.93 28.94 -14.56
C ALA A 250 -19.24 29.24 -13.79
N LYS A 251 -20.24 28.35 -13.87
CA LYS A 251 -21.46 28.44 -13.06
C LYS A 251 -21.21 28.18 -11.57
N THR A 252 -20.35 27.22 -11.22
CA THR A 252 -19.97 26.95 -9.82
C THR A 252 -19.18 28.10 -9.21
N THR A 253 -18.13 28.61 -9.87
CA THR A 253 -17.37 29.77 -9.37
C THR A 253 -18.24 31.03 -9.25
N ALA A 254 -19.26 31.21 -10.10
CA ALA A 254 -20.25 32.28 -9.94
C ALA A 254 -21.15 32.10 -8.70
N ALA A 255 -21.40 30.87 -8.25
CA ALA A 255 -22.15 30.56 -7.02
C ALA A 255 -21.28 30.62 -5.75
N LEU A 256 -19.97 30.34 -5.86
CA LEU A 256 -19.00 30.41 -4.77
C LEU A 256 -18.51 31.84 -4.47
N LYS A 257 -18.83 32.82 -5.33
CA LYS A 257 -18.38 34.21 -5.19
C LYS A 257 -18.94 34.88 -3.93
N GLY A 258 -18.13 34.91 -2.87
CA GLY A 258 -18.48 35.47 -1.56
C GLY A 258 -18.59 34.42 -0.44
N THR A 259 -18.29 33.16 -0.71
CA THR A 259 -18.14 32.10 0.30
C THR A 259 -17.09 32.49 1.35
N PRO A 260 -17.42 32.50 2.66
CA PRO A 260 -16.46 32.83 3.71
C PRO A 260 -15.25 31.89 3.69
N GLY A 261 -14.04 32.45 3.79
CA GLY A 261 -12.80 31.71 3.78
C GLY A 261 -12.27 31.31 2.40
N LEU A 262 -13.07 31.35 1.32
CA LEU A 262 -12.60 31.14 -0.05
C LEU A 262 -11.94 32.43 -0.58
N ILE A 263 -10.75 32.29 -1.19
CA ILE A 263 -9.92 33.42 -1.63
C ILE A 263 -9.90 33.54 -3.15
N ARG A 264 -9.55 32.46 -3.85
CA ARG A 264 -9.50 32.39 -5.32
C ARG A 264 -9.68 30.94 -5.80
N GLU A 265 -10.13 30.79 -7.03
CA GLU A 265 -10.20 29.51 -7.74
C GLU A 265 -9.51 29.64 -9.11
N GLU A 266 -8.83 28.60 -9.57
CA GLU A 266 -8.14 28.57 -10.87
C GLU A 266 -8.43 27.20 -11.54
N LEU A 267 -8.80 27.21 -12.83
CA LEU A 267 -9.04 25.97 -13.58
C LEU A 267 -7.86 25.70 -14.51
N LEU A 268 -7.23 24.54 -14.31
CA LEU A 268 -6.11 24.06 -15.11
C LEU A 268 -6.52 22.79 -15.88
N LYS A 269 -5.98 22.61 -17.09
CA LYS A 269 -6.12 21.37 -17.89
C LYS A 269 -4.73 20.77 -18.12
N GLU A 270 -4.57 19.48 -17.85
CA GLU A 270 -3.29 18.78 -18.07
C GLU A 270 -3.01 18.63 -19.58
N ILE A 271 -1.85 19.13 -20.04
CA ILE A 271 -1.56 19.24 -21.47
C ILE A 271 -1.24 17.85 -22.05
N GLY A 272 -2.17 17.34 -22.86
CA GLY A 272 -2.11 16.03 -23.51
C GLY A 272 -3.02 14.97 -22.89
N GLU A 273 -3.59 15.22 -21.72
CA GLU A 273 -4.45 14.27 -20.98
C GLU A 273 -5.91 14.78 -20.90
N PRO A 274 -6.91 13.89 -20.75
CA PRO A 274 -8.31 14.25 -20.54
C PRO A 274 -8.59 14.60 -19.06
N ARG A 275 -7.68 15.33 -18.40
CA ARG A 275 -7.75 15.67 -16.98
C ARG A 275 -7.80 17.18 -16.75
N TYR A 276 -8.70 17.59 -15.87
CA TYR A 276 -8.85 18.96 -15.39
C TYR A 276 -8.61 19.01 -13.88
N HIS A 277 -8.06 20.13 -13.41
CA HIS A 277 -7.70 20.38 -12.02
C HIS A 277 -8.34 21.68 -11.54
N ILE A 278 -9.16 21.60 -10.51
CA ILE A 278 -9.82 22.73 -9.86
C ILE A 278 -9.01 23.08 -8.61
N PHE A 279 -8.22 24.14 -8.70
CA PHE A 279 -7.44 24.63 -7.57
C PHE A 279 -8.19 25.75 -6.83
N ALA A 280 -8.63 25.49 -5.60
CA ALA A 280 -9.29 26.47 -4.73
C ALA A 280 -8.38 26.84 -3.53
N GLU A 281 -8.15 28.13 -3.31
CA GLU A 281 -7.35 28.64 -2.19
C GLU A 281 -8.24 29.19 -1.06
N TRP A 282 -7.92 28.82 0.19
CA TRP A 282 -8.70 29.12 1.39
C TRP A 282 -7.85 29.76 2.50
N GLU A 283 -8.51 30.54 3.37
CA GLU A 283 -7.89 31.16 4.56
C GLU A 283 -7.39 30.11 5.56
N SER A 284 -8.04 28.95 5.65
CA SER A 284 -7.53 27.74 6.31
C SER A 284 -8.23 26.48 5.79
N GLU A 285 -7.62 25.31 6.02
CA GLU A 285 -8.25 24.01 5.77
C GLU A 285 -9.59 23.84 6.51
N GLN A 286 -9.73 24.43 7.71
CA GLN A 286 -10.96 24.32 8.49
C GLN A 286 -12.12 25.08 7.83
N ASP A 287 -11.85 26.14 7.08
CA ASP A 287 -12.91 26.90 6.40
C ASP A 287 -13.39 26.15 5.16
N PHE A 288 -12.50 25.48 4.43
CA PHE A 288 -12.87 24.50 3.39
C PHE A 288 -13.71 23.36 3.98
N VAL A 289 -13.27 22.74 5.07
CA VAL A 289 -13.97 21.60 5.70
C VAL A 289 -15.37 22.02 6.17
N ARG A 290 -15.50 23.18 6.85
CA ARG A 290 -16.81 23.74 7.23
C ARG A 290 -17.70 24.04 6.02
N TRP A 291 -17.13 24.46 4.90
CA TRP A 291 -17.90 24.70 3.68
C TRP A 291 -18.42 23.39 3.06
N VAL A 292 -17.61 22.32 3.03
CA VAL A 292 -18.04 21.00 2.54
C VAL A 292 -19.05 20.32 3.47
N ASP A 293 -18.87 20.44 4.79
CA ASP A 293 -19.71 19.78 5.80
C ASP A 293 -21.09 20.45 5.99
N ASP A 294 -21.30 21.68 5.48
CA ASP A 294 -22.60 22.37 5.53
C ASP A 294 -23.50 21.95 4.35
N PRO A 295 -24.62 21.24 4.58
CA PRO A 295 -25.48 20.73 3.51
C PRO A 295 -26.15 21.83 2.66
N SER A 296 -26.19 23.09 3.13
CA SER A 296 -26.75 24.21 2.37
C SER A 296 -25.87 24.66 1.20
N HIS A 297 -24.60 24.22 1.15
CA HIS A 297 -23.68 24.52 0.06
C HIS A 297 -23.73 23.51 -1.09
N ALA A 298 -24.43 22.37 -0.95
CA ALA A 298 -24.50 21.33 -1.98
C ALA A 298 -25.02 21.83 -3.34
N ASP A 299 -25.92 22.83 -3.33
CA ASP A 299 -26.41 23.46 -4.56
C ASP A 299 -25.33 24.30 -5.30
N GLN A 300 -24.29 24.78 -4.62
CA GLN A 300 -23.24 25.65 -5.18
C GLN A 300 -22.32 24.89 -6.14
N SER A 301 -21.92 23.67 -5.77
CA SER A 301 -21.09 22.77 -6.60
C SER A 301 -21.91 21.83 -7.51
N SER A 302 -23.25 21.83 -7.39
CA SER A 302 -24.18 20.95 -8.11
C SER A 302 -24.02 20.90 -9.64
N ALA A 303 -23.43 21.93 -10.27
CA ALA A 303 -23.16 21.93 -11.70
C ALA A 303 -22.02 20.98 -12.10
N LEU A 304 -21.02 20.78 -11.24
CA LEU A 304 -19.85 19.93 -11.50
C LEU A 304 -20.03 18.48 -11.02
N ILE A 305 -21.07 18.20 -10.23
CA ILE A 305 -21.30 16.90 -9.58
C ILE A 305 -21.28 15.72 -10.57
N ARG A 306 -21.66 15.95 -11.84
CA ARG A 306 -21.65 14.94 -12.92
C ARG A 306 -20.27 14.29 -13.13
N TRP A 307 -19.20 15.07 -13.06
CA TRP A 307 -17.83 14.59 -13.28
C TRP A 307 -17.19 14.19 -11.95
N LEU A 308 -17.42 15.01 -10.90
CA LEU A 308 -16.95 14.76 -9.54
C LEU A 308 -17.64 13.56 -8.84
N SER A 309 -18.63 12.91 -9.46
CA SER A 309 -19.24 11.66 -8.95
C SER A 309 -18.70 10.38 -9.60
N VAL A 310 -17.75 10.47 -10.54
CA VAL A 310 -17.26 9.31 -11.32
C VAL A 310 -15.80 8.99 -10.99
N GLU A 311 -14.90 9.93 -11.28
CA GLU A 311 -13.46 9.77 -11.05
C GLU A 311 -12.89 11.14 -10.68
N PHE A 312 -12.54 11.32 -9.40
CA PHE A 312 -11.85 12.51 -8.91
C PHE A 312 -10.82 12.18 -7.84
N SER A 313 -9.76 12.98 -7.76
CA SER A 313 -8.83 13.00 -6.65
C SER A 313 -8.88 14.35 -5.93
N ARG A 314 -8.35 14.42 -4.71
CA ARG A 314 -8.23 15.65 -3.95
C ARG A 314 -6.92 15.68 -3.19
N GLN A 315 -6.14 16.75 -3.34
CA GLN A 315 -4.86 16.97 -2.66
C GLN A 315 -4.88 18.31 -1.91
N HIS A 316 -4.18 18.38 -0.78
CA HIS A 316 -4.13 19.56 0.09
C HIS A 316 -2.71 20.09 0.14
N PHE A 317 -2.55 21.42 0.03
CA PHE A 317 -1.24 22.06 0.03
C PHE A 317 -1.20 23.26 0.97
N GLU A 318 -0.22 23.31 1.87
CA GLU A 318 0.13 24.53 2.59
C GLU A 318 0.89 25.46 1.64
N ILE A 319 0.44 26.72 1.51
CA ILE A 319 1.14 27.72 0.70
C ILE A 319 2.29 28.30 1.54
N ARG A 320 3.51 27.87 1.25
CA ARG A 320 4.73 28.26 1.96
C ARG A 320 5.23 29.64 1.51
N TYR A 321 5.10 29.93 0.22
CA TYR A 321 5.51 31.18 -0.41
C TYR A 321 4.51 31.64 -1.48
N ARG A 322 4.18 32.94 -1.50
CA ARG A 322 3.25 33.54 -2.49
C ARG A 322 3.91 34.71 -3.24
N PRO A 323 3.68 34.88 -4.55
CA PRO A 323 4.04 36.09 -5.28
C PRO A 323 3.20 37.29 -4.78
N VAL A 324 3.86 38.40 -4.46
CA VAL A 324 3.25 39.64 -3.97
C VAL A 324 3.00 40.58 -5.15
N ASP A 325 1.79 41.12 -5.26
CA ASP A 325 1.42 42.11 -6.28
C ASP A 325 2.38 43.31 -6.33
N ALA A 326 2.61 43.84 -7.54
CA ALA A 326 3.47 45.01 -7.75
C ALA A 326 2.93 46.30 -7.08
N ASP A 327 1.62 46.37 -6.82
CA ASP A 327 0.97 47.44 -6.06
C ASP A 327 0.57 46.93 -4.66
N GLY A 328 1.19 47.50 -3.62
CA GLY A 328 1.13 47.01 -2.23
C GLY A 328 -0.24 47.14 -1.54
N GLY A 329 -1.18 46.27 -1.90
CA GLY A 329 -2.52 46.15 -1.30
C GLY A 329 -2.48 45.75 0.17
N ARG A 330 -2.84 46.67 1.07
CA ARG A 330 -2.91 46.39 2.52
C ARG A 330 -4.05 45.44 2.86
N TRP A 331 -3.74 44.31 3.48
CA TRP A 331 -4.73 43.57 4.27
C TRP A 331 -5.20 44.45 5.46
N PRO A 332 -6.51 44.54 5.75
CA PRO A 332 -7.01 45.34 6.86
C PRO A 332 -6.65 44.68 8.21
N LEU A 333 -5.84 45.38 9.02
CA LEU A 333 -5.65 45.04 10.44
C LEU A 333 -6.92 45.37 11.24
N PRO A 334 -7.28 44.56 12.25
CA PRO A 334 -8.37 44.90 13.17
C PRO A 334 -8.06 46.21 13.91
N ALA A 335 -9.09 47.04 14.10
CA ALA A 335 -8.90 48.44 14.49
C ALA A 335 -8.33 48.61 15.92
N PRO A 336 -7.28 49.43 16.11
CA PRO A 336 -6.80 49.80 17.44
C PRO A 336 -7.75 50.78 18.13
N ALA A 337 -7.91 50.65 19.45
CA ALA A 337 -8.69 51.59 20.25
C ALA A 337 -8.07 53.01 20.24
N ALA A 338 -8.91 54.03 20.22
CA ALA A 338 -8.47 55.43 20.12
C ALA A 338 -7.82 55.94 21.41
N GLY A 339 -6.65 56.60 21.30
CA GLY A 339 -6.02 57.23 22.47
C GLY A 339 -4.54 57.62 22.32
N ALA A 340 -4.19 58.51 21.38
CA ALA A 340 -2.90 59.21 21.40
C ALA A 340 -2.98 60.48 22.26
N PRO A 341 -1.88 60.88 22.92
CA PRO A 341 -1.17 62.05 22.42
C PRO A 341 0.31 61.79 22.08
N ALA A 342 0.91 62.68 21.29
CA ALA A 342 2.16 62.42 20.58
C ALA A 342 3.45 62.53 21.45
N PRO A 343 4.50 61.77 21.13
CA PRO A 343 5.83 61.92 21.74
C PRO A 343 6.60 63.12 21.19
N GLN A 344 7.48 63.69 22.01
CA GLN A 344 8.51 64.66 21.59
C GLN A 344 9.81 63.94 21.18
N PRO A 345 10.68 64.55 20.34
CA PRO A 345 11.84 63.87 19.76
C PRO A 345 12.93 63.54 20.78
N VAL A 346 13.63 62.43 20.52
CA VAL A 346 14.64 61.82 21.41
C VAL A 346 16.00 62.52 21.28
N ALA A 347 16.70 62.69 22.40
CA ALA A 347 18.14 63.00 22.45
C ALA A 347 18.92 61.79 22.99
N ALA A 348 20.14 61.57 22.48
CA ALA A 348 20.84 60.29 22.61
C ALA A 348 21.73 60.15 23.87
N ALA A 349 21.90 58.91 24.33
CA ALA A 349 23.01 58.44 25.15
C ALA A 349 23.28 56.94 24.88
N ALA A 350 24.51 56.49 25.13
CA ALA A 350 24.98 55.13 24.87
C ALA A 350 25.30 54.37 26.20
N PRO A 351 25.93 53.17 26.24
CA PRO A 351 25.38 52.04 26.99
C PRO A 351 26.01 51.78 28.37
N ALA A 352 25.43 50.83 29.12
CA ALA A 352 25.96 50.32 30.40
C ALA A 352 25.88 48.76 30.51
N PRO A 353 26.79 48.10 31.27
CA PRO A 353 26.98 46.64 31.30
C PRO A 353 26.29 45.91 32.49
N PRO A 354 26.33 44.55 32.58
CA PRO A 354 25.36 43.76 33.37
C PRO A 354 25.87 43.15 34.71
N PRO A 355 24.95 42.72 35.59
CA PRO A 355 25.08 41.60 36.52
C PRO A 355 24.17 40.41 36.08
N ARG A 356 24.59 39.13 36.00
CA ARG A 356 25.16 38.18 37.00
C ARG A 356 24.11 37.36 37.77
N VAL A 357 24.48 36.11 38.08
CA VAL A 357 23.59 34.96 38.40
C VAL A 357 23.58 34.60 39.89
N SER A 358 22.43 34.21 40.44
CA SER A 358 22.30 33.38 41.66
C SER A 358 20.91 32.73 41.80
N ALA A 359 20.87 31.47 42.25
CA ALA A 359 19.69 30.71 42.72
C ALA A 359 20.04 30.10 44.11
N PRO A 360 19.24 29.24 44.79
CA PRO A 360 17.86 28.75 44.56
C PRO A 360 16.95 28.85 45.83
N VAL A 361 15.81 28.12 45.90
CA VAL A 361 15.17 27.41 47.07
C VAL A 361 13.62 27.29 46.97
N GLU A 362 13.07 26.22 47.58
CA GLU A 362 11.71 25.60 47.58
C GLU A 362 10.88 25.88 48.90
N PRO A 363 9.71 25.24 49.24
CA PRO A 363 8.54 24.69 48.46
C PRO A 363 7.10 24.91 49.09
N ALA A 364 6.04 24.53 48.34
CA ALA A 364 4.70 23.97 48.78
C ALA A 364 3.69 24.84 49.62
N PRO A 365 2.40 24.43 49.87
CA PRO A 365 1.47 23.41 49.28
C PRO A 365 0.02 23.91 48.90
N VAL A 366 -0.91 22.98 48.58
CA VAL A 366 -2.33 23.09 48.05
C VAL A 366 -3.43 23.48 49.10
N PRO A 367 -4.70 23.85 48.72
CA PRO A 367 -5.83 22.86 48.59
C PRO A 367 -7.12 23.17 47.73
N SER A 368 -7.83 22.10 47.31
CA SER A 368 -9.31 21.85 47.16
C SER A 368 -10.36 22.80 46.46
N ALA A 369 -10.92 22.37 45.30
CA ALA A 369 -12.28 21.75 45.03
C ALA A 369 -13.60 22.27 45.70
N PRO A 370 -14.87 21.85 45.34
CA PRO A 370 -15.49 21.17 44.15
C PRO A 370 -16.96 21.67 43.74
N VAL A 371 -17.75 20.88 42.95
CA VAL A 371 -19.26 20.65 42.98
C VAL A 371 -20.24 21.21 41.88
N GLN A 372 -20.82 20.28 41.06
CA GLN A 372 -22.24 20.07 40.56
C GLN A 372 -23.13 21.21 39.95
N GLU A 373 -24.24 21.01 39.19
CA GLU A 373 -24.87 19.92 38.36
C GLU A 373 -26.20 20.46 37.71
N PHE A 374 -27.13 19.58 37.27
CA PHE A 374 -28.46 19.72 36.59
C PHE A 374 -28.41 19.73 35.04
N VAL A 375 -29.01 18.81 34.25
CA VAL A 375 -30.28 18.01 34.30
C VAL A 375 -31.49 18.91 33.95
N GLU A 376 -32.39 18.63 32.98
CA GLU A 376 -33.13 17.38 32.67
C GLU A 376 -33.67 17.28 31.21
N ALA A 377 -34.31 16.17 30.85
CA ALA A 377 -35.13 15.94 29.62
C ALA A 377 -36.58 15.54 30.05
N PRO A 378 -37.45 14.78 29.32
CA PRO A 378 -37.61 14.47 27.88
C PRO A 378 -39.09 14.63 27.38
N GLY A 379 -39.42 14.12 26.18
CA GLY A 379 -40.80 13.79 25.74
C GLY A 379 -41.39 14.70 24.63
N ALA A 380 -41.67 14.32 23.38
CA ALA A 380 -41.99 13.07 22.64
C ALA A 380 -43.49 12.72 22.49
N GLN A 381 -43.97 12.61 21.24
CA GLN A 381 -45.01 11.66 20.76
C GLN A 381 -45.24 11.73 19.23
N HIS A 382 -45.08 10.58 18.55
CA HIS A 382 -45.85 10.00 17.40
C HIS A 382 -46.27 10.86 16.18
N ALA A 383 -46.28 10.38 14.92
CA ALA A 383 -45.83 9.16 14.20
C ALA A 383 -46.18 9.34 12.68
N ALA A 384 -45.82 8.55 11.65
CA ALA A 384 -44.91 7.38 11.42
C ALA A 384 -44.74 7.15 9.88
N ALA A 385 -43.74 6.34 9.48
CA ALA A 385 -43.51 5.72 8.15
C ALA A 385 -43.13 6.66 6.97
N PRO A 386 -42.33 6.22 5.97
CA PRO A 386 -41.94 4.84 5.60
C PRO A 386 -40.54 4.39 6.10
N VAL A 387 -39.98 3.32 5.51
CA VAL A 387 -38.98 2.40 6.08
C VAL A 387 -37.56 2.59 5.47
N PRO A 388 -36.45 2.43 6.24
CA PRO A 388 -35.10 2.83 5.80
C PRO A 388 -34.15 1.67 5.42
N VAL A 389 -33.05 2.02 4.75
CA VAL A 389 -31.76 1.29 4.83
C VAL A 389 -30.93 1.97 5.92
N ALA A 390 -30.25 1.19 6.78
CA ALA A 390 -29.60 1.73 7.98
C ALA A 390 -28.28 2.47 7.66
N ALA A 391 -28.25 3.76 7.96
CA ALA A 391 -27.01 4.54 8.02
C ALA A 391 -26.47 4.53 9.46
N ALA A 392 -25.19 4.20 9.63
CA ALA A 392 -24.54 4.22 10.93
C ALA A 392 -24.23 5.67 11.37
N SER A 393 -24.92 6.17 12.39
CA SER A 393 -24.63 7.49 12.96
C SER A 393 -23.38 7.43 13.85
N ARG A 394 -22.38 8.26 13.58
CA ARG A 394 -21.25 8.49 14.50
C ARG A 394 -21.74 9.11 15.81
N ALA A 395 -21.87 8.29 16.84
CA ALA A 395 -21.95 8.75 18.22
C ALA A 395 -20.53 8.93 18.79
N VAL A 396 -20.34 9.96 19.62
CA VAL A 396 -19.17 10.01 20.51
C VAL A 396 -19.41 8.98 21.62
N GLY A 397 -18.71 7.85 21.55
CA GLY A 397 -18.98 6.66 22.37
C GLY A 397 -19.93 5.65 21.70
N GLY A 398 -19.65 5.25 20.46
CA GLY A 398 -20.20 4.03 19.89
C GLY A 398 -19.41 2.80 20.36
N ASP A 399 -20.11 1.72 20.73
CA ASP A 399 -19.46 0.48 21.18
C ASP A 399 -18.62 -0.16 20.06
N VAL A 400 -17.39 -0.54 20.39
CA VAL A 400 -16.52 -1.33 19.49
C VAL A 400 -16.99 -2.78 19.53
N GLU A 401 -17.23 -3.41 18.38
CA GLU A 401 -17.57 -4.82 18.34
C GLU A 401 -16.30 -5.69 18.42
N VAL A 402 -15.28 -5.35 17.63
CA VAL A 402 -13.99 -6.05 17.63
C VAL A 402 -12.83 -5.07 17.70
N LEU A 403 -11.94 -5.26 18.68
CA LEU A 403 -10.65 -4.57 18.73
C LEU A 403 -9.58 -5.46 18.06
N VAL A 404 -8.84 -4.90 17.09
CA VAL A 404 -7.67 -5.53 16.48
C VAL A 404 -6.42 -4.77 16.93
N ALA A 405 -5.50 -5.47 17.58
CA ALA A 405 -4.23 -4.92 18.04
C ALA A 405 -3.09 -5.35 17.11
N GLY A 406 -2.40 -4.38 16.50
CA GLY A 406 -1.38 -4.58 15.47
C GLY A 406 -1.98 -4.46 14.07
N ALA A 407 -1.40 -3.58 13.24
CA ALA A 407 -1.82 -3.27 11.87
C ALA A 407 -0.74 -3.67 10.84
N GLY A 408 -0.07 -4.80 11.10
CA GLY A 408 0.61 -5.57 10.05
C GLY A 408 -0.38 -6.41 9.23
N PRO A 409 0.07 -7.19 8.24
CA PRO A 409 -0.79 -7.85 7.26
C PRO A 409 -1.93 -8.68 7.85
N ALA A 410 -1.66 -9.51 8.88
CA ALA A 410 -2.69 -10.32 9.54
C ALA A 410 -3.78 -9.48 10.23
N GLY A 411 -3.43 -8.34 10.81
CA GLY A 411 -4.37 -7.43 11.49
C GLY A 411 -5.18 -6.59 10.51
N LEU A 412 -4.53 -6.08 9.46
CA LEU A 412 -5.23 -5.38 8.39
C LEU A 412 -6.22 -6.30 7.65
N THR A 413 -5.85 -7.55 7.36
CA THR A 413 -6.78 -8.53 6.77
C THR A 413 -7.94 -8.84 7.72
N HIS A 414 -7.72 -8.99 9.03
CA HIS A 414 -8.81 -9.18 10.01
C HIS A 414 -9.79 -8.01 9.97
N ALA A 415 -9.27 -6.79 10.09
CA ALA A 415 -10.07 -5.59 10.10
C ALA A 415 -10.85 -5.41 8.80
N LEU A 416 -10.22 -5.67 7.65
CA LEU A 416 -10.86 -5.60 6.34
C LEU A 416 -11.98 -6.65 6.21
N GLU A 417 -11.74 -7.88 6.64
CA GLU A 417 -12.72 -8.97 6.49
C GLU A 417 -13.97 -8.81 7.39
N LEU A 418 -13.77 -8.17 8.55
CA LEU A 418 -14.84 -7.76 9.47
C LEU A 418 -15.56 -6.50 8.95
N ALA A 419 -14.85 -5.48 8.47
CA ALA A 419 -15.43 -4.25 7.91
C ALA A 419 -16.23 -4.52 6.62
N ARG A 420 -15.77 -5.44 5.76
CA ARG A 420 -16.52 -5.97 4.61
C ARG A 420 -17.86 -6.61 5.01
N ARG A 421 -17.99 -7.08 6.26
CA ARG A 421 -19.22 -7.61 6.86
C ARG A 421 -20.00 -6.58 7.69
N GLY A 422 -19.60 -5.31 7.68
CA GLY A 422 -20.27 -4.24 8.43
C GLY A 422 -20.13 -4.36 9.95
N ILE A 423 -19.09 -5.06 10.44
CA ILE A 423 -18.76 -5.14 11.86
C ILE A 423 -18.00 -3.88 12.28
N ALA A 424 -18.31 -3.31 13.45
CA ALA A 424 -17.64 -2.13 13.98
C ALA A 424 -16.25 -2.48 14.55
N VAL A 425 -15.21 -2.37 13.71
CA VAL A 425 -13.83 -2.67 14.08
C VAL A 425 -13.08 -1.41 14.53
N ARG A 426 -12.32 -1.51 15.62
CA ARG A 426 -11.26 -0.56 15.99
C ARG A 426 -9.90 -1.21 15.74
N VAL A 427 -8.96 -0.50 15.11
CA VAL A 427 -7.63 -1.02 14.78
C VAL A 427 -6.55 -0.12 15.36
N VAL A 428 -5.73 -0.65 16.26
CA VAL A 428 -4.66 0.10 16.96
C VAL A 428 -3.28 -0.46 16.62
N ASP A 429 -2.30 0.40 16.38
CA ASP A 429 -0.90 -0.02 16.23
C ASP A 429 0.04 0.99 16.90
N LYS A 430 0.99 0.47 17.68
CA LYS A 430 1.99 1.28 18.40
C LYS A 430 3.06 1.91 17.50
N ARG A 431 3.23 1.44 16.26
CA ARG A 431 4.03 2.13 15.24
C ARG A 431 3.35 3.47 14.94
N ALA A 432 4.05 4.58 15.16
CA ALA A 432 3.53 5.94 14.93
C ALA A 432 3.25 6.26 13.44
N GLN A 433 3.85 5.49 12.52
CA GLN A 433 3.64 5.56 11.07
C GLN A 433 3.53 4.12 10.52
N ALA A 434 3.11 3.97 9.25
CA ALA A 434 3.25 2.70 8.54
C ALA A 434 4.74 2.39 8.24
N ALA A 435 5.07 1.13 7.95
CA ALA A 435 6.43 0.80 7.51
C ALA A 435 6.69 1.41 6.12
N SER A 436 7.56 2.42 6.04
CA SER A 436 7.99 3.07 4.79
C SER A 436 9.22 2.41 4.14
N GLN A 437 9.79 1.39 4.80
CA GLN A 437 10.95 0.63 4.34
C GLN A 437 10.67 -0.88 4.40
N ALA A 438 11.61 -1.67 3.89
CA ALA A 438 11.52 -3.11 3.78
C ALA A 438 11.31 -3.83 5.13
N ASP A 439 10.06 -4.18 5.45
CA ASP A 439 9.78 -5.23 6.43
C ASP A 439 10.06 -6.63 5.83
N LYS A 440 10.19 -7.65 6.68
CA LYS A 440 10.89 -8.92 6.32
C LYS A 440 10.28 -9.71 5.16
N ALA A 441 8.96 -9.67 4.94
CA ALA A 441 8.27 -10.52 3.97
C ALA A 441 8.20 -9.95 2.52
N ILE A 442 8.08 -10.84 1.54
CA ILE A 442 7.96 -10.54 0.09
C ILE A 442 7.01 -11.51 -0.63
N GLY A 443 7.18 -12.83 -0.43
CA GLY A 443 6.43 -13.82 -1.22
C GLY A 443 4.95 -13.80 -0.89
N ILE A 444 4.10 -13.65 -1.91
CA ILE A 444 2.64 -13.76 -1.84
C ILE A 444 2.25 -15.04 -2.56
N HIS A 445 1.69 -15.98 -1.82
CA HIS A 445 1.35 -17.30 -2.36
C HIS A 445 0.06 -17.27 -3.17
N CYS A 446 -0.12 -18.25 -4.06
CA CYS A 446 -1.33 -18.44 -4.85
C CYS A 446 -2.61 -18.33 -3.99
N ARG A 447 -2.63 -18.96 -2.81
CA ARG A 447 -3.77 -18.92 -1.88
C ARG A 447 -4.08 -17.52 -1.34
N THR A 448 -3.07 -16.69 -1.16
CA THR A 448 -3.20 -15.31 -0.69
C THR A 448 -3.74 -14.39 -1.79
N MET A 449 -3.32 -14.59 -3.04
CA MET A 449 -3.84 -13.83 -4.19
C MET A 449 -5.35 -13.99 -4.37
N GLU A 450 -5.91 -15.16 -4.07
CA GLU A 450 -7.35 -15.44 -4.14
C GLU A 450 -8.15 -14.83 -2.99
N ILE A 451 -7.55 -14.77 -1.79
CA ILE A 451 -8.11 -14.02 -0.66
C ILE A 451 -8.18 -12.53 -1.02
N TRP A 452 -7.14 -12.03 -1.68
CA TRP A 452 -7.08 -10.66 -2.20
C TRP A 452 -7.96 -10.42 -3.43
N GLU A 453 -8.31 -11.46 -4.19
CA GLU A 453 -9.33 -11.38 -5.23
C GLU A 453 -10.70 -11.15 -4.60
N ASP A 454 -11.04 -11.90 -3.55
CA ASP A 454 -12.30 -11.72 -2.83
C ASP A 454 -12.37 -10.37 -2.12
N GLN A 455 -11.30 -10.00 -1.40
CA GLN A 455 -11.16 -8.69 -0.76
C GLN A 455 -11.00 -7.53 -1.75
N GLY A 456 -10.81 -7.81 -3.04
CA GLY A 456 -10.77 -6.82 -4.12
C GLY A 456 -9.55 -5.90 -4.06
N ILE A 457 -8.36 -6.45 -3.82
CA ILE A 457 -7.06 -5.75 -3.95
C ILE A 457 -6.08 -6.47 -4.89
N VAL A 458 -6.50 -7.57 -5.53
CA VAL A 458 -5.59 -8.41 -6.32
C VAL A 458 -5.03 -7.70 -7.55
N ALA A 459 -5.77 -6.80 -8.18
CA ALA A 459 -5.30 -6.05 -9.34
C ALA A 459 -4.17 -5.10 -8.92
N GLU A 460 -4.41 -4.32 -7.88
CA GLU A 460 -3.46 -3.38 -7.29
C GLU A 460 -2.22 -4.09 -6.73
N ALA A 461 -2.36 -5.34 -6.24
CA ALA A 461 -1.24 -6.19 -5.84
C ALA A 461 -0.42 -6.68 -7.04
N MET A 462 -1.06 -7.19 -8.10
CA MET A 462 -0.38 -7.60 -9.34
C MET A 462 0.37 -6.44 -9.99
N ASP A 463 -0.23 -5.25 -10.04
CA ASP A 463 0.39 -4.04 -10.57
C ASP A 463 1.54 -3.53 -9.69
N ALA A 464 1.47 -3.70 -8.37
CA ALA A 464 2.53 -3.28 -7.44
C ALA A 464 3.72 -4.27 -7.37
N GLY A 465 3.50 -5.56 -7.60
CA GLY A 465 4.50 -6.62 -7.41
C GLY A 465 5.37 -6.94 -8.62
N ILE A 466 6.00 -8.12 -8.57
CA ILE A 466 6.68 -8.78 -9.69
C ILE A 466 6.38 -10.28 -9.66
N TRP A 467 6.09 -10.90 -10.80
CA TRP A 467 5.85 -12.35 -10.85
C TRP A 467 7.15 -13.13 -10.64
N LEU A 468 7.08 -14.18 -9.82
CA LEU A 468 8.16 -15.15 -9.69
C LEU A 468 7.96 -16.25 -10.74
N HIS A 469 8.89 -16.33 -11.69
CA HIS A 469 8.79 -17.23 -12.84
C HIS A 469 9.29 -18.66 -12.55
N GLY A 470 9.94 -18.87 -11.42
CA GLY A 470 10.51 -20.16 -11.04
C GLY A 470 11.45 -20.06 -9.84
N GLN A 471 12.09 -21.18 -9.53
CA GLN A 471 13.15 -21.29 -8.52
C GLN A 471 14.37 -21.99 -9.11
N THR A 472 15.57 -21.53 -8.77
CA THR A 472 16.83 -22.23 -9.10
C THR A 472 17.65 -22.44 -7.83
N VAL A 473 18.12 -23.66 -7.62
CA VAL A 473 18.91 -24.08 -6.44
C VAL A 473 20.30 -24.53 -6.87
N PHE A 474 21.29 -24.03 -6.15
CA PHE A 474 22.70 -24.39 -6.27
C PHE A 474 23.20 -24.97 -4.94
N VAL A 475 23.89 -26.11 -4.98
CA VAL A 475 24.54 -26.73 -3.82
C VAL A 475 26.03 -26.84 -4.11
N ASN A 476 26.87 -26.31 -3.21
CA ASN A 476 28.33 -26.27 -3.36
C ASN A 476 28.77 -25.69 -4.73
N GLY A 477 28.09 -24.63 -5.18
CA GLY A 477 28.36 -23.93 -6.45
C GLY A 477 27.84 -24.64 -7.72
N LYS A 478 27.29 -25.85 -7.62
CA LYS A 478 26.68 -26.58 -8.73
C LYS A 478 25.17 -26.39 -8.73
N GLN A 479 24.57 -26.04 -9.87
CA GLN A 479 23.11 -26.08 -10.03
C GLN A 479 22.61 -27.52 -9.82
N THR A 480 21.71 -27.70 -8.86
CA THR A 480 21.07 -29.00 -8.55
C THR A 480 19.64 -29.05 -9.07
N HIS A 481 18.88 -27.97 -8.90
CA HIS A 481 17.47 -27.88 -9.28
C HIS A 481 17.19 -26.58 -10.04
N GLN A 482 16.29 -26.65 -11.02
CA GLN A 482 15.60 -25.49 -11.58
C GLN A 482 14.17 -25.93 -11.91
N VAL A 483 13.19 -25.23 -11.37
CA VAL A 483 11.77 -25.44 -11.65
C VAL A 483 11.22 -24.12 -12.18
N ASP A 484 10.79 -24.12 -13.43
CA ASP A 484 10.09 -23.00 -14.05
C ASP A 484 8.59 -23.14 -13.70
N TRP A 485 7.96 -22.13 -13.11
CA TRP A 485 6.56 -22.18 -12.65
C TRP A 485 5.54 -21.76 -13.74
N ALA A 486 5.98 -21.69 -15.00
CA ALA A 486 5.11 -21.43 -16.14
C ALA A 486 4.33 -22.70 -16.55
N GLY A 487 3.02 -22.59 -16.76
CA GLY A 487 2.17 -23.70 -17.19
C GLY A 487 1.44 -24.46 -16.07
N LEU A 488 1.39 -23.91 -14.85
CA LEU A 488 0.50 -24.39 -13.78
C LEU A 488 -0.95 -23.93 -14.01
N ASP A 489 -1.50 -24.28 -15.18
CA ASP A 489 -2.74 -23.73 -15.73
C ASP A 489 -4.00 -24.05 -14.89
N GLU A 490 -3.92 -25.01 -13.96
CA GLU A 490 -4.99 -25.27 -12.98
C GLU A 490 -5.10 -24.25 -11.84
N LEU A 491 -4.14 -23.32 -11.70
CA LEU A 491 -4.13 -22.30 -10.66
C LEU A 491 -4.55 -20.92 -11.20
N PRO A 492 -5.43 -20.18 -10.50
CA PRO A 492 -5.85 -18.85 -10.96
C PRO A 492 -4.76 -17.78 -10.83
N TYR A 493 -3.74 -18.01 -10.00
CA TYR A 493 -2.64 -17.07 -9.73
C TYR A 493 -1.32 -17.81 -9.50
N ALA A 494 -0.21 -17.21 -9.93
CA ALA A 494 1.15 -17.63 -9.63
C ALA A 494 1.68 -17.01 -8.32
N HIS A 495 2.93 -17.31 -7.97
CA HIS A 495 3.63 -16.69 -6.84
C HIS A 495 4.07 -15.26 -7.22
N LEU A 496 3.62 -14.26 -6.45
CA LEU A 496 3.95 -12.85 -6.65
C LEU A 496 4.97 -12.39 -5.58
N GLY A 497 6.02 -11.67 -5.98
CA GLY A 497 6.89 -10.94 -5.07
C GLY A 497 6.36 -9.52 -4.82
N LEU A 498 5.88 -9.25 -3.61
CA LEU A 498 5.37 -7.95 -3.18
C LEU A 498 5.89 -7.62 -1.75
N PRO A 499 6.71 -6.56 -1.57
CA PRO A 499 7.20 -6.19 -0.25
C PRO A 499 6.10 -5.97 0.78
N GLN A 500 6.36 -6.30 2.04
CA GLN A 500 5.39 -6.12 3.12
C GLN A 500 4.89 -4.67 3.27
N TYR A 501 5.71 -3.66 2.99
CA TYR A 501 5.26 -2.26 3.05
C TYR A 501 4.18 -1.94 1.99
N ASP A 502 4.31 -2.50 0.77
CA ASP A 502 3.28 -2.37 -0.26
C ASP A 502 2.03 -3.19 0.09
N THR A 503 2.21 -4.37 0.71
CA THR A 503 1.12 -5.18 1.25
C THR A 503 0.32 -4.43 2.32
N GLU A 504 1.00 -3.82 3.30
CA GLU A 504 0.38 -3.00 4.34
C GLU A 504 -0.28 -1.75 3.75
N ARG A 505 0.34 -1.09 2.76
CA ARG A 505 -0.22 0.08 2.04
C ARG A 505 -1.53 -0.28 1.33
N LEU A 506 -1.56 -1.36 0.54
CA LEU A 506 -2.75 -1.80 -0.19
C LEU A 506 -3.89 -2.23 0.74
N LEU A 507 -3.59 -3.04 1.76
CA LEU A 507 -4.58 -3.45 2.75
C LEU A 507 -5.11 -2.26 3.57
N THR A 508 -4.26 -1.29 3.94
CA THR A 508 -4.69 -0.07 4.65
C THR A 508 -5.58 0.81 3.77
N ALA A 509 -5.23 1.01 2.49
CA ALA A 509 -6.04 1.77 1.55
C ALA A 509 -7.43 1.14 1.35
N LYS A 510 -7.50 -0.19 1.25
CA LYS A 510 -8.78 -0.90 1.14
C LYS A 510 -9.60 -0.81 2.42
N LEU A 511 -8.97 -0.99 3.58
CA LEU A 511 -9.62 -0.83 4.89
C LEU A 511 -10.23 0.57 5.05
N LEU A 512 -9.51 1.61 4.62
CA LEU A 512 -9.98 2.99 4.62
C LEU A 512 -11.18 3.20 3.66
N SER A 513 -11.22 2.52 2.52
CA SER A 513 -12.39 2.52 1.62
C SER A 513 -13.66 1.90 2.24
N HIS A 514 -13.51 1.07 3.28
CA HIS A 514 -14.59 0.57 4.12
C HIS A 514 -14.88 1.45 5.35
N GLY A 515 -14.29 2.65 5.42
CA GLY A 515 -14.53 3.64 6.48
C GLY A 515 -13.76 3.41 7.78
N VAL A 516 -12.85 2.44 7.82
CA VAL A 516 -12.04 2.12 9.02
C VAL A 516 -10.62 2.66 8.83
N ALA A 517 -10.17 3.49 9.78
CA ALA A 517 -8.79 3.99 9.83
C ALA A 517 -7.97 3.19 10.86
N VAL A 518 -6.64 3.20 10.68
CA VAL A 518 -5.69 2.62 11.65
C VAL A 518 -5.24 3.71 12.63
N GLU A 519 -5.48 3.50 13.93
CA GLU A 519 -4.97 4.36 14.99
C GLU A 519 -3.49 4.06 15.25
N ARG A 520 -2.63 4.78 14.51
CA ARG A 520 -1.17 4.74 14.65
C ARG A 520 -0.71 5.43 15.94
N GLY A 521 0.36 4.91 16.54
CA GLY A 521 0.90 5.36 17.83
C GLY A 521 0.06 4.95 19.05
N VAL A 522 -0.94 4.08 18.90
CA VAL A 522 -1.78 3.58 20.00
C VAL A 522 -1.36 2.16 20.39
N GLU A 523 -0.86 1.98 21.62
CA GLU A 523 -0.36 0.70 22.12
C GLU A 523 -1.38 0.00 23.03
N LEU A 524 -1.78 -1.22 22.72
CA LEU A 524 -2.44 -2.10 23.68
C LEU A 524 -1.44 -2.51 24.78
N VAL A 525 -1.64 -2.02 26.00
CA VAL A 525 -0.74 -2.27 27.14
C VAL A 525 -1.26 -3.33 28.11
N GLY A 526 -2.53 -3.73 27.98
CA GLY A 526 -3.14 -4.80 28.78
C GLY A 526 -4.64 -4.90 28.55
N PHE A 527 -5.26 -5.98 29.03
CA PHE A 527 -6.70 -6.22 28.91
C PHE A 527 -7.19 -7.15 30.01
N THR A 528 -8.50 -7.17 30.24
CA THR A 528 -9.23 -8.20 30.99
C THR A 528 -10.45 -8.63 30.18
N GLN A 529 -10.99 -9.81 30.47
CA GLN A 529 -12.22 -10.31 29.83
C GLN A 529 -13.17 -10.94 30.83
N ASP A 530 -14.44 -11.01 30.44
CA ASP A 530 -15.55 -11.61 31.17
C ASP A 530 -16.53 -12.27 30.16
N ASP A 531 -17.67 -12.77 30.64
CA ASP A 531 -18.63 -13.49 29.81
C ASP A 531 -19.27 -12.61 28.70
N ASP A 532 -19.27 -11.29 28.85
CA ASP A 532 -19.89 -10.33 27.92
C ASP A 532 -18.92 -9.65 26.95
N GLY A 533 -17.63 -9.51 27.31
CA GLY A 533 -16.68 -8.75 26.49
C GLY A 533 -15.23 -8.71 26.99
N VAL A 534 -14.45 -7.84 26.36
CA VAL A 534 -13.04 -7.57 26.64
C VAL A 534 -12.86 -6.08 26.94
N THR A 535 -12.27 -5.77 28.10
CA THR A 535 -11.91 -4.41 28.50
C THR A 535 -10.41 -4.22 28.25
N ALA A 536 -10.04 -3.37 27.30
CA ALA A 536 -8.68 -3.14 26.86
C ALA A 536 -8.15 -1.77 27.32
N GLN A 537 -6.89 -1.73 27.76
CA GLN A 537 -6.17 -0.51 28.13
C GLN A 537 -5.23 -0.12 26.98
N LEU A 538 -5.44 1.08 26.44
CA LEU A 538 -4.72 1.62 25.30
C LEU A 538 -3.88 2.82 25.74
N ARG A 539 -2.58 2.80 25.48
CA ARG A 539 -1.72 3.98 25.63
C ARG A 539 -1.82 4.81 24.35
N LEU A 540 -2.23 6.06 24.48
CA LEU A 540 -2.33 7.03 23.39
C LEU A 540 -0.96 7.68 23.09
N PRO A 541 -0.80 8.35 21.93
CA PRO A 541 0.40 9.14 21.61
C PRO A 541 0.73 10.24 22.63
N SER A 542 -0.26 10.73 23.41
CA SER A 542 -0.07 11.66 24.53
C SER A 542 0.64 11.04 25.74
N GLY A 543 0.79 9.71 25.78
CA GLY A 543 1.26 8.94 26.92
C GLY A 543 0.16 8.57 27.92
N GLU A 544 -1.04 9.13 27.78
CA GLU A 544 -2.22 8.83 28.59
C GLU A 544 -2.76 7.42 28.30
N THR A 545 -3.51 6.85 29.25
CA THR A 545 -4.15 5.54 29.09
C THR A 545 -5.65 5.69 28.94
N GLU A 546 -6.16 5.37 27.76
CA GLU A 546 -7.58 5.15 27.49
C GLU A 546 -8.01 3.75 27.94
N THR A 547 -9.29 3.54 28.21
CA THR A 547 -9.87 2.21 28.43
C THR A 547 -11.09 2.05 27.53
N THR A 548 -11.02 1.08 26.61
CA THR A 548 -12.09 0.77 25.66
C THR A 548 -12.70 -0.59 25.98
N ARG A 549 -14.00 -0.74 25.73
CA ARG A 549 -14.71 -2.03 25.77
C ARG A 549 -14.89 -2.54 24.34
N ALA A 550 -14.78 -3.85 24.14
CA ALA A 550 -15.15 -4.53 22.90
C ALA A 550 -15.85 -5.87 23.20
N GLN A 551 -16.57 -6.46 22.23
CA GLN A 551 -17.10 -7.82 22.39
C GLN A 551 -16.00 -8.89 22.25
N TYR A 552 -15.00 -8.62 21.40
CA TYR A 552 -13.86 -9.49 21.11
C TYR A 552 -12.56 -8.71 20.90
N LEU A 553 -11.42 -9.37 21.14
CA LEU A 553 -10.07 -8.84 20.88
C LEU A 553 -9.26 -9.83 20.04
N VAL A 554 -8.61 -9.34 18.98
CA VAL A 554 -7.66 -10.11 18.16
C VAL A 554 -6.26 -9.52 18.28
N GLY A 555 -5.32 -10.33 18.75
CA GLY A 555 -3.89 -10.03 18.78
C GLY A 555 -3.21 -10.37 17.46
N CYS A 556 -2.87 -9.33 16.71
CA CYS A 556 -1.98 -9.35 15.54
C CYS A 556 -0.69 -8.55 15.81
N ASP A 557 -0.39 -8.32 17.10
CA ASP A 557 0.72 -7.52 17.65
C ASP A 557 2.08 -8.25 17.67
N GLY A 558 2.19 -9.29 16.83
CA GLY A 558 3.43 -9.90 16.40
C GLY A 558 4.21 -10.69 17.44
N ALA A 559 5.51 -10.89 17.19
CA ALA A 559 6.38 -11.74 18.02
C ALA A 559 6.48 -11.30 19.49
N HIS A 560 6.11 -10.06 19.82
CA HIS A 560 6.07 -9.50 21.17
C HIS A 560 4.67 -9.44 21.79
N SER A 561 3.68 -10.10 21.17
CA SER A 561 2.24 -9.95 21.49
C SER A 561 1.92 -9.85 22.99
N VAL A 562 1.37 -8.69 23.36
CA VAL A 562 0.78 -8.40 24.66
C VAL A 562 -0.49 -9.23 24.84
N VAL A 563 -1.22 -9.50 23.75
CA VAL A 563 -2.39 -10.40 23.76
C VAL A 563 -1.99 -11.83 24.15
N ARG A 564 -0.98 -12.40 23.48
CA ARG A 564 -0.44 -13.72 23.82
C ARG A 564 0.06 -13.79 25.26
N ALA A 565 0.82 -12.77 25.69
CA ALA A 565 1.39 -12.71 27.04
C ALA A 565 0.29 -12.57 28.13
N GLY A 566 -0.73 -11.75 27.90
CA GLY A 566 -1.85 -11.56 28.82
C GLY A 566 -2.77 -12.78 28.93
N LEU A 567 -2.83 -13.61 27.90
CA LEU A 567 -3.49 -14.93 27.93
C LEU A 567 -2.62 -16.07 28.48
N GLY A 568 -1.33 -15.83 28.76
CA GLY A 568 -0.42 -16.87 29.25
C GLY A 568 -0.22 -18.03 28.27
N LEU A 569 -0.22 -17.75 26.96
CA LEU A 569 -0.07 -18.77 25.92
C LEU A 569 1.42 -19.05 25.66
N ASP A 570 1.84 -20.29 25.92
CA ASP A 570 3.23 -20.71 25.79
C ASP A 570 3.52 -21.31 24.40
N PHE A 571 4.74 -21.11 23.90
CA PHE A 571 5.21 -21.76 22.68
C PHE A 571 5.52 -23.24 22.95
N VAL A 572 4.80 -24.14 22.27
CA VAL A 572 4.89 -25.60 22.47
C VAL A 572 6.28 -26.11 22.06
N GLY A 573 6.96 -26.76 23.00
CA GLY A 573 8.36 -27.20 22.84
C GLY A 573 9.39 -26.10 23.14
N GLY A 574 8.95 -24.89 23.47
CA GLY A 574 9.80 -23.71 23.65
C GLY A 574 10.13 -23.00 22.33
N VAL A 575 10.71 -21.80 22.44
CA VAL A 575 11.21 -21.06 21.28
C VAL A 575 12.61 -21.54 20.94
N SER A 576 12.70 -22.48 20.01
CA SER A 576 13.98 -22.87 19.42
C SER A 576 14.57 -21.69 18.63
N MET A 577 15.83 -21.37 18.93
CA MET A 577 16.60 -20.35 18.23
C MET A 577 17.58 -21.01 17.28
N PHE A 578 17.69 -20.52 16.06
CA PHE A 578 18.85 -20.80 15.23
C PHE A 578 20.08 -20.15 15.90
N PRO A 579 21.20 -20.88 16.08
CA PRO A 579 22.40 -20.31 16.68
C PRO A 579 23.07 -19.27 15.77
N GLN A 580 22.87 -19.37 14.45
CA GLN A 580 23.35 -18.41 13.46
C GLN A 580 22.55 -17.11 13.49
N LEU A 581 23.22 -16.01 13.17
CA LEU A 581 22.58 -14.75 12.78
C LEU A 581 22.24 -14.79 11.29
N PHE A 582 21.08 -14.24 10.93
CA PHE A 582 20.62 -14.07 9.57
C PHE A 582 20.69 -12.59 9.20
N MET A 583 21.06 -12.33 7.95
CA MET A 583 21.27 -11.00 7.38
C MET A 583 20.36 -10.82 6.16
N LEU A 584 19.73 -9.65 6.07
CA LEU A 584 18.91 -9.20 4.94
C LEU A 584 19.46 -7.91 4.33
N GLY A 585 19.27 -7.72 3.02
CA GLY A 585 19.51 -6.44 2.35
C GLY A 585 18.76 -6.30 1.03
N ASP A 586 18.21 -5.11 0.77
CA ASP A 586 17.63 -4.73 -0.53
C ASP A 586 18.69 -4.01 -1.38
N VAL A 587 19.18 -4.66 -2.44
CA VAL A 587 20.27 -4.18 -3.32
C VAL A 587 19.93 -4.35 -4.80
N ASP A 588 20.66 -3.63 -5.65
CA ASP A 588 20.74 -3.92 -7.09
C ASP A 588 21.93 -4.85 -7.35
N VAL A 589 21.70 -5.96 -8.05
CA VAL A 589 22.68 -7.05 -8.28
C VAL A 589 23.00 -7.18 -9.77
N ASP A 590 24.29 -7.10 -10.13
CA ASP A 590 24.77 -7.30 -11.50
C ASP A 590 25.35 -8.72 -11.66
N TRP A 591 24.70 -9.53 -12.51
CA TRP A 591 24.97 -10.95 -12.76
C TRP A 591 24.22 -11.49 -13.99
N ASP A 592 24.56 -12.70 -14.44
CA ASP A 592 23.93 -13.41 -15.57
C ASP A 592 23.10 -14.62 -15.09
N MET A 593 22.12 -14.36 -14.21
CA MET A 593 21.23 -15.37 -13.62
C MET A 593 19.81 -15.33 -14.26
N PRO A 594 19.03 -16.43 -14.23
CA PRO A 594 17.67 -16.46 -14.76
C PRO A 594 16.78 -15.32 -14.22
N PRO A 595 16.23 -14.45 -15.09
CA PRO A 595 15.45 -13.29 -14.64
C PRO A 595 14.11 -13.72 -14.04
N GLY A 596 13.72 -13.09 -12.93
CA GLY A 596 12.45 -13.38 -12.25
C GLY A 596 12.41 -14.70 -11.46
N HIS A 597 13.52 -15.44 -11.37
CA HIS A 597 13.61 -16.61 -10.49
C HIS A 597 13.94 -16.22 -9.05
N LEU A 598 13.42 -16.99 -8.09
CA LEU A 598 13.96 -17.05 -6.73
C LEU A 598 15.21 -17.94 -6.77
N LEU A 599 16.37 -17.37 -6.40
CA LEU A 599 17.66 -18.05 -6.53
C LEU A 599 18.18 -18.42 -5.12
N ARG A 600 18.60 -19.68 -4.93
CA ARG A 600 19.14 -20.19 -3.65
C ARG A 600 20.48 -20.87 -3.87
N TRP A 601 21.52 -20.44 -3.15
CA TRP A 601 22.77 -21.16 -2.97
C TRP A 601 22.85 -21.72 -1.56
N VAL A 602 23.34 -22.95 -1.44
CA VAL A 602 23.61 -23.64 -0.18
C VAL A 602 25.03 -24.20 -0.21
N ARG A 603 25.71 -24.14 0.94
CA ARG A 603 26.98 -24.85 1.18
C ARG A 603 26.78 -25.93 2.25
N ILE A 604 27.14 -27.16 1.91
CA ILE A 604 27.05 -28.36 2.75
C ILE A 604 28.42 -29.05 2.73
N GLU A 605 29.00 -29.29 3.90
CA GLU A 605 30.30 -29.96 4.05
C GLU A 605 30.19 -31.49 3.85
N ASP A 606 31.34 -32.17 3.70
CA ASP A 606 31.44 -33.63 3.52
C ASP A 606 30.82 -34.47 4.66
N ASP A 607 30.58 -33.88 5.84
CA ASP A 607 29.91 -34.52 6.98
C ASP A 607 28.40 -34.24 7.05
N GLY A 608 27.86 -33.48 6.08
CA GLY A 608 26.46 -33.05 6.02
C GLY A 608 26.17 -31.73 6.73
N ALA A 609 27.17 -31.03 7.30
CA ALA A 609 26.95 -29.76 7.97
C ALA A 609 26.60 -28.62 7.00
N PHE A 610 25.50 -27.92 7.24
CA PHE A 610 25.07 -26.71 6.53
C PHE A 610 25.89 -25.50 7.02
N THR A 611 26.74 -24.91 6.17
CA THR A 611 27.71 -23.85 6.54
C THR A 611 27.60 -22.56 5.72
N GLY A 612 26.68 -22.48 4.77
CA GLY A 612 26.48 -21.28 3.96
C GLY A 612 25.12 -21.27 3.28
N MET A 613 24.53 -20.08 3.16
CA MET A 613 23.27 -19.89 2.44
C MET A 613 23.21 -18.48 1.84
N LEU A 614 22.75 -18.37 0.60
CA LEU A 614 22.37 -17.12 -0.04
C LEU A 614 21.03 -17.34 -0.74
N VAL A 615 20.03 -16.53 -0.44
CA VAL A 615 18.72 -16.54 -1.11
C VAL A 615 18.48 -15.15 -1.67
N CYS A 616 18.15 -15.07 -2.96
CA CYS A 616 17.90 -13.82 -3.66
C CYS A 616 16.49 -13.85 -4.24
N VAL A 617 15.60 -13.02 -3.69
CA VAL A 617 14.22 -12.87 -4.15
C VAL A 617 14.13 -11.61 -5.03
N PRO A 618 13.71 -11.69 -6.30
CA PRO A 618 13.60 -10.51 -7.15
C PRO A 618 12.48 -9.58 -6.66
N LEU A 619 12.70 -8.29 -6.84
CA LEU A 619 11.77 -7.22 -6.45
C LEU A 619 11.47 -6.32 -7.65
N LYS A 620 10.34 -5.61 -7.61
CA LYS A 620 10.01 -4.63 -8.64
C LYS A 620 11.09 -3.54 -8.73
N GLY A 621 11.78 -3.51 -9.88
CA GLY A 621 12.95 -2.69 -10.16
C GLY A 621 13.90 -3.42 -11.12
N ARG A 622 14.72 -2.69 -11.88
CA ARG A 622 15.77 -3.33 -12.71
C ARG A 622 16.86 -3.86 -11.80
N ASN A 623 17.19 -5.15 -11.92
CA ASN A 623 18.24 -5.83 -11.15
C ASN A 623 18.06 -5.79 -9.62
N ARG A 624 16.88 -5.43 -9.10
CA ARG A 624 16.64 -5.31 -7.64
C ARG A 624 16.30 -6.66 -7.02
N TYR A 625 17.01 -7.03 -5.96
CA TYR A 625 16.75 -8.25 -5.18
C TYR A 625 16.75 -7.95 -3.68
N ARG A 626 15.99 -8.73 -2.91
CA ARG A 626 16.30 -8.93 -1.49
C ARG A 626 17.23 -10.13 -1.35
N ILE A 627 18.36 -9.88 -0.73
CA ILE A 627 19.30 -10.88 -0.25
C ILE A 627 18.85 -11.36 1.13
N ALA A 628 18.91 -12.67 1.36
CA ALA A 628 18.78 -13.31 2.67
C ALA A 628 19.88 -14.37 2.84
N THR A 629 20.69 -14.22 3.88
CA THR A 629 21.93 -15.01 4.02
C THR A 629 22.27 -15.22 5.51
N LEU A 630 23.26 -16.07 5.80
CA LEU A 630 23.86 -16.13 7.13
C LEU A 630 24.78 -14.92 7.29
N ALA A 631 24.80 -14.31 8.48
CA ALA A 631 25.72 -13.20 8.74
C ALA A 631 27.19 -13.69 8.64
N PRO A 632 28.10 -12.93 8.02
CA PRO A 632 29.52 -13.28 7.95
C PRO A 632 30.15 -13.63 9.31
N GLU A 633 31.14 -14.52 9.28
CA GLU A 633 31.81 -15.02 10.49
C GLU A 633 32.34 -13.91 11.43
N PRO A 634 32.85 -12.75 10.97
CA PRO A 634 33.19 -11.62 11.83
C PRO A 634 31.99 -11.10 12.63
N LEU A 635 30.82 -10.90 12.01
CA LEU A 635 29.61 -10.43 12.71
C LEU A 635 29.09 -11.48 13.71
N GLN A 636 29.16 -12.76 13.36
CA GLN A 636 28.84 -13.85 14.31
C GLN A 636 29.79 -13.87 15.51
N LYS A 637 31.08 -13.58 15.32
CA LYS A 637 32.06 -13.47 16.41
C LYS A 637 31.88 -12.21 17.26
N THR A 638 31.55 -11.07 16.65
CA THR A 638 31.36 -9.78 17.35
C THR A 638 30.09 -9.75 18.20
N ILE A 639 28.98 -10.29 17.69
CA ILE A 639 27.71 -10.40 18.44
C ILE A 639 27.71 -11.63 19.37
N GLY A 640 28.45 -12.67 18.98
CA GLY A 640 28.70 -13.87 19.78
C GLY A 640 27.52 -14.86 19.83
N SER A 641 27.80 -16.05 20.35
CA SER A 641 26.83 -17.15 20.54
C SER A 641 25.95 -16.99 21.79
N GLY A 642 25.98 -15.82 22.44
CA GLY A 642 25.36 -15.61 23.75
C GLY A 642 23.87 -15.94 23.79
N VAL A 643 23.41 -16.48 24.93
CA VAL A 643 21.98 -16.71 25.20
C VAL A 643 21.27 -15.37 25.19
N VAL A 644 20.40 -15.15 24.19
CA VAL A 644 19.49 -14.00 24.18
C VAL A 644 18.46 -14.25 25.30
N PRO A 645 18.33 -13.36 26.30
CA PRO A 645 17.36 -13.54 27.37
C PRO A 645 15.93 -13.63 26.82
N PRO A 646 15.05 -14.44 27.43
CA PRO A 646 13.62 -14.43 27.10
C PRO A 646 13.08 -13.00 27.13
N GLY A 647 12.39 -12.61 26.06
CA GLY A 647 11.86 -11.24 25.88
C GLY A 647 12.72 -10.28 25.08
N PHE A 648 14.03 -10.53 24.87
CA PHE A 648 14.85 -9.63 24.03
C PHE A 648 14.82 -10.00 22.54
N TRP A 649 14.67 -8.94 21.74
CA TRP A 649 15.24 -8.83 20.40
C TRP A 649 16.09 -7.56 20.44
N GLN A 650 17.27 -7.61 19.82
CA GLN A 650 18.14 -6.45 19.67
C GLN A 650 18.38 -6.29 18.18
N GLU A 651 17.95 -5.16 17.63
CA GLU A 651 18.43 -4.73 16.32
C GLU A 651 19.88 -4.32 16.51
N TYR A 652 20.80 -5.12 15.97
CA TYR A 652 22.20 -4.74 15.88
C TYR A 652 22.37 -3.74 14.72
N THR A 653 23.49 -3.03 14.68
CA THR A 653 23.82 -2.09 13.60
C THR A 653 23.52 -2.73 12.23
N PRO A 654 22.67 -2.11 11.39
CA PRO A 654 22.32 -2.67 10.09
C PRO A 654 23.56 -2.96 9.23
N PRO A 655 23.63 -4.14 8.57
CA PRO A 655 24.80 -4.53 7.81
C PRO A 655 25.00 -3.61 6.59
N THR A 656 26.26 -3.34 6.27
CA THR A 656 26.65 -2.43 5.18
C THR A 656 26.60 -3.13 3.82
N LEU A 657 26.72 -2.35 2.74
CA LEU A 657 26.84 -2.91 1.39
C LEU A 657 28.07 -3.84 1.26
N ALA A 658 29.14 -3.57 2.02
CA ALA A 658 30.33 -4.43 2.05
C ALA A 658 30.06 -5.77 2.75
N ASP A 659 29.22 -5.81 3.79
CA ASP A 659 28.80 -7.05 4.45
C ASP A 659 27.92 -7.90 3.52
N ILE A 660 26.99 -7.26 2.79
CA ILE A 660 26.16 -7.92 1.77
C ILE A 660 27.03 -8.47 0.63
N GLN A 661 27.97 -7.69 0.10
CA GLN A 661 28.91 -8.16 -0.94
C GLN A 661 29.75 -9.33 -0.43
N ALA A 662 30.30 -9.27 0.79
CA ALA A 662 31.11 -10.35 1.34
C ALA A 662 30.35 -11.67 1.50
N ALA A 663 29.04 -11.63 1.77
CA ALA A 663 28.19 -12.83 1.81
C ALA A 663 27.84 -13.35 0.40
N ILE A 664 27.78 -12.46 -0.60
CA ILE A 664 27.65 -12.85 -2.03
C ILE A 664 28.96 -13.48 -2.53
N ASP A 665 30.11 -12.93 -2.17
CA ASP A 665 31.43 -13.46 -2.54
C ASP A 665 31.73 -14.85 -1.92
N ASP A 666 31.13 -15.17 -0.77
CA ASP A 666 31.32 -16.44 -0.04
C ASP A 666 30.52 -17.62 -0.61
N VAL A 667 29.31 -17.37 -1.16
CA VAL A 667 28.36 -18.45 -1.54
C VAL A 667 27.73 -18.27 -2.94
N GLY A 668 27.75 -17.07 -3.51
CA GLY A 668 27.10 -16.72 -4.77
C GLY A 668 27.98 -16.91 -6.02
N PRO A 669 27.52 -16.45 -7.20
CA PRO A 669 28.27 -16.56 -8.45
C PRO A 669 29.50 -15.63 -8.46
N ALA A 670 30.66 -16.15 -8.84
CA ALA A 670 31.89 -15.38 -8.93
C ALA A 670 31.76 -14.20 -9.92
N GLY A 671 32.12 -12.99 -9.48
CA GLY A 671 32.00 -11.76 -10.28
C GLY A 671 30.67 -11.01 -10.13
N THR A 672 29.72 -11.54 -9.34
CA THR A 672 28.49 -10.82 -8.96
C THR A 672 28.83 -9.55 -8.18
N THR A 673 28.21 -8.41 -8.52
CA THR A 673 28.37 -7.19 -7.72
C THR A 673 27.03 -6.68 -7.19
N ALA A 674 27.01 -6.31 -5.91
CA ALA A 674 25.90 -5.63 -5.26
C ALA A 674 26.13 -4.11 -5.20
N SER A 675 25.06 -3.35 -5.35
CA SER A 675 25.07 -1.89 -5.30
C SER A 675 23.75 -1.36 -4.72
N ASN A 676 23.68 -0.05 -4.46
CA ASN A 676 22.43 0.63 -4.12
C ASN A 676 21.64 -0.04 -2.96
N LEU A 677 22.30 -0.17 -1.80
CA LEU A 677 21.69 -0.72 -0.59
C LEU A 677 20.63 0.25 -0.06
N ARG A 678 19.36 -0.13 -0.19
CA ARG A 678 18.20 0.69 0.21
C ARG A 678 17.76 0.44 1.65
N TRP A 679 17.99 -0.77 2.14
CA TRP A 679 17.66 -1.22 3.49
C TRP A 679 18.45 -2.48 3.83
N SER A 680 18.75 -2.69 5.11
CA SER A 680 19.35 -3.93 5.61
C SER A 680 18.92 -4.22 7.05
N SER A 681 19.03 -5.48 7.47
CA SER A 681 18.76 -5.90 8.85
C SER A 681 19.52 -7.17 9.20
N ILE A 682 19.76 -7.38 10.50
CA ILE A 682 20.42 -8.57 11.05
C ILE A 682 19.70 -9.02 12.32
N PHE A 683 19.31 -10.30 12.37
CA PHE A 683 18.53 -10.86 13.48
C PHE A 683 18.80 -12.36 13.66
N ARG A 684 18.42 -12.94 14.80
CA ARG A 684 18.34 -14.41 14.96
C ARG A 684 16.94 -14.90 14.65
N VAL A 685 16.84 -16.02 13.94
CA VAL A 685 15.57 -16.68 13.66
C VAL A 685 15.09 -17.42 14.91
N LYS A 686 13.83 -17.19 15.26
CA LYS A 686 13.07 -17.87 16.31
C LYS A 686 11.90 -18.58 15.62
N HIS A 687 11.61 -19.81 16.01
CA HIS A 687 10.43 -20.52 15.53
C HIS A 687 9.65 -21.17 16.67
N GLY A 688 8.37 -21.43 16.44
CA GLY A 688 7.47 -22.04 17.43
C GLY A 688 6.00 -21.71 17.16
N ILE A 689 5.10 -22.41 17.86
CA ILE A 689 3.65 -22.20 17.78
C ILE A 689 3.05 -22.23 19.19
N VAL A 690 2.07 -21.38 19.46
CA VAL A 690 1.37 -21.34 20.76
C VAL A 690 0.52 -22.60 21.01
N ASP A 691 0.26 -22.89 22.28
CA ASP A 691 -0.52 -24.04 22.72
C ASP A 691 -2.04 -23.93 22.47
N ARG A 692 -2.59 -22.70 22.50
CA ARG A 692 -3.96 -22.34 22.09
C ARG A 692 -3.97 -21.06 21.24
N TYR A 693 -4.83 -20.98 20.23
CA TYR A 693 -5.03 -19.79 19.40
C TYR A 693 -6.12 -18.84 19.93
N ARG A 694 -6.88 -19.28 20.94
CA ARG A 694 -8.03 -18.58 21.54
C ARG A 694 -8.06 -18.85 23.05
N GLU A 695 -8.46 -17.84 23.83
CA GLU A 695 -9.01 -18.06 25.17
C GLU A 695 -10.16 -17.09 25.44
N GLY A 696 -11.37 -17.62 25.68
CA GLY A 696 -12.58 -16.82 25.89
C GLY A 696 -12.96 -15.98 24.66
N ARG A 697 -12.98 -14.66 24.83
CA ARG A 697 -13.29 -13.65 23.79
C ARG A 697 -12.04 -13.06 23.13
N VAL A 698 -10.88 -13.63 23.42
CA VAL A 698 -9.57 -13.13 22.98
C VAL A 698 -8.87 -14.17 22.10
N PHE A 699 -8.27 -13.70 21.01
CA PHE A 699 -7.66 -14.52 19.95
C PHE A 699 -6.24 -14.03 19.62
N VAL A 700 -5.41 -14.89 19.05
CA VAL A 700 -4.09 -14.53 18.47
C VAL A 700 -3.96 -15.06 17.04
N ALA A 701 -3.24 -14.32 16.18
CA ALA A 701 -3.04 -14.65 14.77
C ALA A 701 -1.68 -14.17 14.22
N GLY A 702 -1.18 -14.81 13.15
CA GLY A 702 0.12 -14.48 12.57
C GLY A 702 1.27 -14.66 13.58
N ASP A 703 2.27 -13.77 13.53
CA ASP A 703 3.43 -13.73 14.46
C ASP A 703 3.06 -13.65 15.96
N ALA A 704 1.81 -13.33 16.32
CA ALA A 704 1.34 -13.44 17.70
C ALA A 704 1.14 -14.91 18.13
N ALA A 705 0.75 -15.79 17.20
CA ALA A 705 0.44 -17.21 17.42
C ALA A 705 1.54 -18.17 16.92
N HIS A 706 2.22 -17.86 15.82
CA HIS A 706 3.23 -18.73 15.21
C HIS A 706 4.41 -17.95 14.64
N LEU A 707 5.62 -18.43 14.90
CA LEU A 707 6.87 -17.85 14.42
C LEU A 707 7.54 -18.82 13.44
N HIS A 708 7.90 -18.31 12.27
CA HIS A 708 8.46 -19.09 11.16
C HIS A 708 9.92 -18.72 10.90
N PRO A 709 10.74 -19.68 10.42
CA PRO A 709 11.93 -19.36 9.65
C PRO A 709 11.60 -18.51 8.41
N PRO A 710 12.53 -17.67 7.92
CA PRO A 710 12.33 -16.93 6.67
C PRO A 710 12.35 -17.83 5.42
N ALA A 711 12.79 -19.08 5.55
CA ALA A 711 12.75 -20.08 4.50
C ALA A 711 11.31 -20.32 4.01
N GLY A 712 11.10 -20.25 2.69
CA GLY A 712 9.81 -20.50 2.06
C GLY A 712 8.74 -19.41 2.25
N GLY A 713 9.05 -18.23 2.81
CA GLY A 713 8.13 -17.07 2.82
C GLY A 713 6.84 -17.21 3.64
N GLN A 714 6.74 -18.23 4.49
CA GLN A 714 5.45 -18.74 4.98
C GLN A 714 4.69 -17.82 5.95
N GLY A 715 5.37 -17.05 6.80
CA GLY A 715 4.75 -16.37 7.96
C GLY A 715 3.60 -15.42 7.61
N MET A 716 3.84 -14.48 6.69
CA MET A 716 2.85 -13.46 6.29
C MET A 716 1.60 -14.09 5.67
N ASN A 717 1.78 -15.03 4.72
CA ASN A 717 0.69 -15.76 4.07
C ASN A 717 -0.13 -16.56 5.10
N THR A 718 0.54 -17.21 6.06
CA THR A 718 -0.13 -17.97 7.13
C THR A 718 -0.98 -17.07 8.02
N GLY A 719 -0.48 -15.89 8.39
CA GLY A 719 -1.24 -14.90 9.18
C GLY A 719 -2.42 -14.27 8.43
N ILE A 720 -2.32 -14.13 7.10
CA ILE A 720 -3.45 -13.72 6.25
C ILE A 720 -4.52 -14.84 6.21
N GLN A 721 -4.13 -16.11 6.12
CA GLN A 721 -5.07 -17.24 6.20
C GLN A 721 -5.73 -17.41 7.58
N ASP A 722 -5.06 -17.05 8.68
CA ASP A 722 -5.69 -16.97 10.01
C ASP A 722 -6.84 -15.96 10.00
N ALA A 723 -6.58 -14.75 9.49
CA ALA A 723 -7.56 -13.67 9.40
C ALA A 723 -8.77 -14.02 8.53
N TRP A 724 -8.50 -14.64 7.38
CA TRP A 724 -9.51 -15.14 6.45
C TRP A 724 -10.41 -16.22 7.08
N ASN A 725 -9.83 -17.12 7.90
CA ASN A 725 -10.56 -18.17 8.60
C ASN A 725 -11.38 -17.65 9.80
N LEU A 726 -10.85 -16.69 10.57
CA LEU A 726 -11.49 -16.19 11.78
C LEU A 726 -12.52 -15.09 11.50
N GLY A 727 -12.30 -14.23 10.50
CA GLY A 727 -13.12 -13.04 10.25
C GLY A 727 -14.61 -13.35 10.03
N TRP A 728 -14.93 -14.39 9.26
CA TRP A 728 -16.33 -14.79 9.04
C TRP A 728 -16.99 -15.40 10.29
N LYS A 729 -16.21 -16.14 11.10
CA LYS A 729 -16.67 -16.77 12.36
C LYS A 729 -16.96 -15.73 13.43
N LEU A 730 -16.07 -14.75 13.59
CA LEU A 730 -16.29 -13.58 14.47
C LEU A 730 -17.50 -12.76 14.04
N ALA A 731 -17.66 -12.49 12.74
CA ALA A 731 -18.81 -11.73 12.24
C ALA A 731 -20.15 -12.43 12.52
N LEU A 732 -20.23 -13.76 12.46
CA LEU A 732 -21.42 -14.49 12.89
C LEU A 732 -21.61 -14.42 14.42
N ALA A 733 -20.54 -14.48 15.21
CA ALA A 733 -20.63 -14.44 16.67
C ALA A 733 -21.08 -13.08 17.20
N VAL A 734 -20.51 -11.98 16.68
CA VAL A 734 -20.92 -10.60 17.00
C VAL A 734 -22.40 -10.35 16.71
N ARG A 735 -22.91 -10.90 15.59
CA ARG A 735 -24.33 -10.79 15.20
C ARG A 735 -25.26 -11.74 16.00
N GLY A 736 -24.75 -12.54 16.93
CA GLY A 736 -25.52 -13.57 17.64
C GLY A 736 -26.00 -14.74 16.76
N LEU A 737 -25.40 -14.93 15.58
CA LEU A 737 -25.77 -15.96 14.60
C LEU A 737 -24.87 -17.20 14.64
N ALA A 738 -23.78 -17.20 15.41
CA ALA A 738 -22.87 -18.33 15.50
C ALA A 738 -23.43 -19.49 16.34
N ALA A 739 -23.26 -20.72 15.87
CA ALA A 739 -23.49 -21.91 16.68
C ALA A 739 -22.53 -21.99 17.89
N PRO A 740 -22.95 -22.59 19.02
CA PRO A 740 -22.05 -22.92 20.13
C PRO A 740 -20.84 -23.73 19.65
N GLY A 741 -19.63 -23.26 19.92
CA GLY A 741 -18.38 -23.89 19.48
C GLY A 741 -17.85 -23.43 18.11
N LEU A 742 -18.57 -22.59 17.34
CA LEU A 742 -18.06 -22.09 16.05
C LEU A 742 -16.69 -21.42 16.18
N LEU A 743 -16.49 -20.62 17.24
CA LEU A 743 -15.22 -19.91 17.49
C LEU A 743 -14.08 -20.84 17.91
N ASP A 744 -14.37 -22.02 18.48
CA ASP A 744 -13.36 -23.02 18.86
C ASP A 744 -12.79 -23.75 17.64
N SER A 745 -13.53 -23.79 16.53
CA SER A 745 -13.03 -24.31 15.26
C SER A 745 -11.82 -23.53 14.72
N TYR A 746 -11.60 -22.27 15.15
CA TYR A 746 -10.41 -21.51 14.76
C TYR A 746 -9.13 -22.18 15.26
N ASP A 747 -9.09 -22.60 16.53
CA ASP A 747 -7.96 -23.33 17.08
C ASP A 747 -7.82 -24.72 16.42
N ALA A 748 -8.93 -25.45 16.31
CA ALA A 748 -8.96 -26.80 15.73
C ALA A 748 -8.52 -26.85 14.25
N GLU A 749 -8.71 -25.76 13.49
CA GLU A 749 -8.30 -25.66 12.08
C GLU A 749 -6.91 -25.03 11.94
N ARG A 750 -6.67 -23.88 12.56
CA ARG A 750 -5.50 -23.03 12.29
C ARG A 750 -4.25 -23.43 13.07
N ARG A 751 -4.38 -23.99 14.27
CA ARG A 751 -3.21 -24.42 15.06
C ARG A 751 -2.55 -25.68 14.49
N PRO A 752 -3.28 -26.74 14.06
CA PRO A 752 -2.66 -27.87 13.36
C PRO A 752 -2.04 -27.48 12.02
N ALA A 753 -2.73 -26.65 11.21
CA ALA A 753 -2.22 -26.17 9.93
C ALA A 753 -0.97 -25.31 10.11
N GLY A 754 -0.98 -24.36 11.05
CA GLY A 754 0.18 -23.54 11.42
C GLY A 754 1.35 -24.39 11.90
N LYS A 755 1.11 -25.44 12.70
CA LYS A 755 2.17 -26.35 13.15
C LYS A 755 2.83 -27.07 11.97
N ALA A 756 2.05 -27.64 11.07
CA ALA A 756 2.57 -28.35 9.90
C ALA A 756 3.45 -27.44 9.02
N ILE A 757 3.09 -26.16 8.87
CA ILE A 757 3.89 -25.16 8.15
C ILE A 757 5.18 -24.85 8.91
N VAL A 758 5.13 -24.61 10.25
CA VAL A 758 6.34 -24.35 11.07
C VAL A 758 7.29 -25.55 11.03
N ASP A 759 6.79 -26.77 11.21
CA ASP A 759 7.59 -28.01 11.17
C ASP A 759 8.30 -28.17 9.80
N ARG A 760 7.58 -27.91 8.70
CA ARG A 760 8.11 -28.01 7.32
C ARG A 760 9.09 -26.88 6.98
N ALA A 761 8.81 -25.64 7.41
CA ALA A 761 9.72 -24.51 7.22
C ALA A 761 11.03 -24.69 8.00
N VAL A 762 11.00 -25.39 9.13
CA VAL A 762 12.19 -25.84 9.86
C VAL A 762 12.93 -26.92 9.08
N ALA A 763 12.25 -27.95 8.55
CA ALA A 763 12.90 -29.00 7.75
C ALA A 763 13.63 -28.43 6.52
N ILE A 764 12.96 -27.60 5.71
CA ILE A 764 13.52 -26.95 4.50
C ILE A 764 14.72 -26.02 4.83
N ALA A 765 14.78 -25.49 6.05
CA ALA A 765 15.91 -24.69 6.52
C ALA A 765 17.15 -25.53 6.88
N PHE A 766 17.03 -26.85 7.01
CA PHE A 766 18.09 -27.75 7.48
C PHE A 766 18.47 -28.88 6.50
N THR A 767 17.72 -29.13 5.41
CA THR A 767 18.00 -30.20 4.45
C THR A 767 18.12 -29.73 3.00
N ASP A 768 18.72 -30.57 2.15
CA ASP A 768 18.62 -30.52 0.68
C ASP A 768 17.47 -31.40 0.15
N GLU A 769 16.72 -32.04 1.07
CA GLU A 769 15.60 -32.94 0.79
C GLU A 769 14.33 -32.14 0.45
N MET A 770 14.30 -31.53 -0.73
CA MET A 770 13.06 -31.40 -1.47
C MET A 770 12.72 -32.77 -2.03
N ASP A 771 11.52 -33.29 -1.74
CA ASP A 771 11.08 -34.58 -2.29
C ASP A 771 10.68 -34.37 -3.76
N MET A 772 11.51 -34.89 -4.66
CA MET A 772 11.42 -34.63 -6.11
C MET A 772 10.54 -35.64 -6.86
N GLU A 773 9.85 -36.57 -6.18
CA GLU A 773 8.91 -37.48 -6.87
C GLU A 773 7.65 -36.75 -7.38
N ASP A 774 7.29 -35.59 -6.82
CA ASP A 774 6.23 -34.71 -7.35
C ASP A 774 6.50 -33.21 -7.05
N GLU A 775 7.20 -32.54 -7.97
CA GLU A 775 7.49 -31.10 -7.93
C GLU A 775 6.22 -30.23 -7.80
N LYS A 776 5.10 -30.68 -8.36
CA LYS A 776 3.83 -29.96 -8.38
C LYS A 776 3.12 -30.08 -7.03
N ALA A 777 3.08 -31.25 -6.42
CA ALA A 777 2.60 -31.42 -5.05
C ALA A 777 3.44 -30.60 -4.05
N GLN A 778 4.76 -30.57 -4.22
CA GLN A 778 5.67 -29.75 -3.42
C GLN A 778 5.35 -28.25 -3.54
N PHE A 779 5.19 -27.72 -4.76
CA PHE A 779 4.80 -26.33 -5.01
C PHE A 779 3.43 -25.99 -4.43
N LEU A 780 2.41 -26.83 -4.68
CA LEU A 780 1.04 -26.62 -4.18
C LEU A 780 0.99 -26.59 -2.64
N LEU A 781 1.84 -27.38 -1.97
CA LEU A 781 1.95 -27.37 -0.51
C LEU A 781 2.71 -26.13 0.01
N GLU A 782 3.77 -25.68 -0.65
CA GLU A 782 4.46 -24.42 -0.28
C GLU A 782 3.57 -23.19 -0.51
N MET A 783 2.76 -23.18 -1.57
CA MET A 783 1.77 -22.13 -1.85
C MET A 783 0.48 -22.26 -1.01
N GLN A 784 0.45 -23.19 -0.05
CA GLN A 784 -0.64 -23.44 0.90
C GLN A 784 -1.99 -23.82 0.24
N MET A 785 -1.95 -24.38 -0.97
CA MET A 785 -3.13 -24.79 -1.76
C MET A 785 -3.75 -26.11 -1.28
N THR A 786 -2.93 -27.03 -0.76
CA THR A 786 -3.33 -28.36 -0.26
C THR A 786 -3.78 -28.37 1.21
N MET A 787 -4.00 -27.18 1.79
CA MET A 787 -4.43 -27.03 3.18
C MET A 787 -5.79 -27.71 3.43
N ASN A 788 -5.86 -28.49 4.50
CA ASN A 788 -6.99 -29.38 4.79
C ASN A 788 -7.44 -29.27 6.26
N TYR A 789 -8.75 -29.12 6.45
CA TYR A 789 -9.44 -29.05 7.74
C TYR A 789 -10.32 -30.28 8.05
N ALA A 790 -10.01 -31.46 7.50
CA ALA A 790 -10.78 -32.70 7.69
C ALA A 790 -10.98 -33.14 9.17
N GLY A 791 -10.19 -32.61 10.11
CA GLY A 791 -10.38 -32.80 11.56
C GLY A 791 -11.28 -31.77 12.26
N SER A 792 -11.90 -30.85 11.51
CA SER A 792 -12.74 -29.77 12.04
C SER A 792 -14.15 -30.25 12.42
N PRO A 793 -14.81 -29.65 13.43
CA PRO A 793 -16.26 -29.83 13.62
C PRO A 793 -17.11 -29.20 12.49
N LEU A 794 -16.51 -28.41 11.59
CA LEU A 794 -17.19 -27.71 10.50
C LEU A 794 -17.10 -28.44 9.15
N VAL A 795 -16.82 -29.75 9.15
CA VAL A 795 -16.78 -30.59 7.94
C VAL A 795 -17.73 -31.78 8.04
N GLY A 796 -18.31 -32.22 6.93
CA GLY A 796 -19.18 -33.39 6.89
C GLY A 796 -19.38 -33.97 5.50
N GLU A 797 -19.62 -35.28 5.44
CA GLU A 797 -19.93 -36.01 4.21
C GLU A 797 -21.11 -36.96 4.45
N VAL A 798 -22.05 -37.01 3.50
CA VAL A 798 -23.08 -38.04 3.44
C VAL A 798 -23.20 -38.53 2.01
N THR A 799 -22.95 -39.81 1.78
CA THR A 799 -23.02 -40.43 0.45
C THR A 799 -24.00 -41.61 0.41
N ASP A 800 -24.58 -41.85 -0.77
CA ASP A 800 -25.20 -43.11 -1.13
C ASP A 800 -24.14 -44.16 -1.52
N ALA A 801 -24.60 -45.33 -1.96
CA ALA A 801 -23.74 -46.46 -2.32
C ALA A 801 -22.97 -46.30 -3.65
N GLU A 802 -23.22 -45.25 -4.43
CA GLU A 802 -22.49 -44.97 -5.68
C GLU A 802 -21.31 -44.00 -5.48
N GLY A 803 -21.38 -43.14 -4.46
CA GLY A 803 -20.28 -42.24 -4.12
C GLY A 803 -20.25 -40.93 -4.91
N PHE A 804 -19.19 -40.17 -4.63
CA PHE A 804 -18.63 -39.17 -5.55
C PHE A 804 -17.51 -39.83 -6.37
N ALA A 805 -17.36 -39.45 -7.63
CA ALA A 805 -16.33 -39.98 -8.53
C ALA A 805 -14.93 -39.38 -8.29
N GLY A 806 -14.80 -38.48 -7.31
CA GLY A 806 -13.60 -37.69 -7.01
C GLY A 806 -13.99 -36.34 -6.39
N GLY A 807 -13.20 -35.31 -6.68
CA GLY A 807 -13.44 -33.94 -6.22
C GLY A 807 -12.98 -33.67 -4.79
N PRO A 808 -13.04 -32.39 -4.35
CA PRO A 808 -12.52 -31.96 -3.06
C PRO A 808 -13.30 -32.58 -1.90
N GLU A 809 -12.59 -33.15 -0.93
CA GLU A 809 -13.23 -33.66 0.29
C GLU A 809 -13.54 -32.51 1.26
N PRO A 810 -14.54 -32.67 2.15
CA PRO A 810 -14.81 -31.71 3.20
C PRO A 810 -13.57 -31.39 4.05
N GLY A 811 -13.25 -30.10 4.16
CA GLY A 811 -12.04 -29.58 4.79
C GLY A 811 -10.98 -29.10 3.81
N TYR A 812 -10.95 -29.59 2.57
CA TYR A 812 -10.08 -29.03 1.54
C TYR A 812 -10.63 -27.69 1.01
N ARG A 813 -9.70 -26.89 0.48
CA ARG A 813 -9.98 -25.78 -0.44
C ARG A 813 -10.93 -26.22 -1.57
N ALA A 814 -11.91 -25.37 -1.90
CA ALA A 814 -12.71 -25.50 -3.11
C ALA A 814 -11.89 -25.08 -4.35
N PRO A 815 -11.70 -25.94 -5.38
CA PRO A 815 -11.06 -25.54 -6.64
C PRO A 815 -11.99 -24.66 -7.46
N ASP A 816 -11.42 -23.77 -8.26
CA ASP A 816 -12.17 -22.95 -9.22
C ASP A 816 -12.52 -23.78 -10.47
N VAL A 817 -13.55 -23.34 -11.20
CA VAL A 817 -14.03 -23.99 -12.43
C VAL A 817 -14.39 -22.91 -13.45
N GLN A 818 -13.70 -22.91 -14.59
CA GLN A 818 -13.96 -21.98 -15.70
C GLN A 818 -14.99 -22.54 -16.69
N GLY A 819 -15.46 -21.71 -17.63
CA GLY A 819 -16.36 -22.14 -18.71
C GLY A 819 -17.82 -22.36 -18.30
N LEU A 820 -18.22 -21.95 -17.09
CA LEU A 820 -19.61 -22.02 -16.65
C LEU A 820 -20.45 -20.96 -17.38
N ARG A 821 -21.69 -21.29 -17.76
CA ARG A 821 -22.56 -20.41 -18.56
C ARG A 821 -23.80 -19.98 -17.80
N ARG A 822 -24.10 -18.69 -17.79
CA ARG A 822 -25.34 -18.13 -17.25
C ARG A 822 -26.18 -17.50 -18.36
N PHE A 823 -27.50 -17.71 -18.35
CA PHE A 823 -28.38 -17.12 -19.37
C PHE A 823 -28.32 -15.59 -19.32
N GLY A 824 -28.26 -14.95 -20.50
CA GLY A 824 -28.07 -13.51 -20.64
C GLY A 824 -26.62 -13.02 -20.48
N VAL A 825 -25.67 -13.87 -20.04
CA VAL A 825 -24.25 -13.51 -19.90
C VAL A 825 -23.47 -13.97 -21.15
N ALA A 826 -22.77 -13.03 -21.80
CA ALA A 826 -22.07 -13.27 -23.06
C ALA A 826 -20.70 -13.95 -22.87
N HIS A 827 -19.96 -13.56 -21.83
CA HIS A 827 -18.71 -14.21 -21.42
C HIS A 827 -18.99 -15.49 -20.60
N ASP A 828 -17.94 -16.26 -20.33
CA ASP A 828 -17.98 -17.34 -19.34
C ASP A 828 -17.97 -16.77 -17.91
N VAL A 829 -18.47 -17.56 -16.98
CA VAL A 829 -18.42 -17.32 -15.53
C VAL A 829 -17.48 -18.35 -14.93
N ARG A 830 -16.69 -17.97 -13.92
CA ARG A 830 -15.90 -18.92 -13.12
C ARG A 830 -16.59 -19.19 -11.79
N LEU A 831 -16.39 -20.38 -11.22
CA LEU A 831 -17.02 -20.75 -9.95
C LEU A 831 -16.70 -19.75 -8.83
N PHE A 832 -15.50 -19.18 -8.85
CA PHE A 832 -15.11 -18.15 -7.89
C PHE A 832 -15.98 -16.89 -8.01
N ASP A 833 -16.56 -16.54 -9.16
CA ASP A 833 -17.53 -15.43 -9.25
C ASP A 833 -18.86 -15.73 -8.52
N LEU A 834 -19.18 -17.00 -8.30
CA LEU A 834 -20.38 -17.43 -7.57
C LEU A 834 -20.14 -17.53 -6.07
N THR A 835 -18.90 -17.85 -5.66
CA THR A 835 -18.49 -17.97 -4.25
C THR A 835 -17.93 -16.68 -3.67
N ARG A 836 -17.52 -15.70 -4.51
CA ARG A 836 -16.90 -14.44 -4.06
C ARG A 836 -17.83 -13.64 -3.16
N GLY A 837 -17.34 -13.20 -2.01
CA GLY A 837 -18.00 -12.30 -1.09
C GLY A 837 -18.19 -12.86 0.31
N THR A 838 -19.08 -12.25 1.09
CA THR A 838 -19.11 -12.46 2.55
C THR A 838 -19.95 -13.65 3.02
N HIS A 839 -20.35 -14.56 2.13
CA HIS A 839 -21.37 -15.58 2.35
C HIS A 839 -20.87 -17.00 2.09
N ALA A 840 -21.52 -18.00 2.71
CA ALA A 840 -21.35 -19.38 2.28
C ALA A 840 -22.17 -19.64 0.99
N THR A 841 -21.77 -20.61 0.19
CA THR A 841 -22.36 -20.85 -1.15
C THR A 841 -22.77 -22.31 -1.28
N LEU A 842 -24.06 -22.56 -1.51
CA LEU A 842 -24.62 -23.91 -1.64
C LEU A 842 -24.81 -24.24 -3.13
N LEU A 843 -23.91 -25.06 -3.66
CA LEU A 843 -23.90 -25.51 -5.03
C LEU A 843 -24.79 -26.75 -5.14
N LEU A 844 -26.03 -26.58 -5.58
CA LEU A 844 -26.98 -27.66 -5.84
C LEU A 844 -26.78 -28.14 -7.27
N TYR A 845 -26.26 -29.35 -7.46
CA TYR A 845 -26.00 -29.90 -8.79
C TYR A 845 -27.15 -30.80 -9.27
N ALA A 846 -27.54 -30.63 -10.53
CA ALA A 846 -28.54 -31.43 -11.22
C ALA A 846 -27.94 -32.04 -12.51
N GLY A 847 -27.80 -33.37 -12.50
CA GLY A 847 -27.35 -34.16 -13.63
C GLY A 847 -28.41 -34.31 -14.74
N ALA A 848 -28.08 -35.08 -15.77
CA ALA A 848 -29.04 -35.49 -16.78
C ALA A 848 -30.16 -36.37 -16.18
N GLY A 849 -31.38 -36.20 -16.68
CA GLY A 849 -32.54 -36.99 -16.25
C GLY A 849 -33.20 -36.57 -14.93
N VAL A 850 -32.66 -35.57 -14.22
CA VAL A 850 -33.33 -34.94 -13.06
C VAL A 850 -34.65 -34.30 -13.52
N GLY A 851 -35.75 -34.58 -12.80
CA GLY A 851 -37.10 -34.14 -13.16
C GLY A 851 -37.51 -32.79 -12.57
N GLU A 852 -38.64 -32.25 -13.04
CA GLU A 852 -39.22 -31.01 -12.49
C GLU A 852 -39.60 -31.14 -11.00
N GLU A 853 -39.98 -32.35 -10.55
CA GLU A 853 -40.28 -32.63 -9.12
C GLU A 853 -39.01 -32.60 -8.25
N ASP A 854 -37.89 -33.14 -8.75
CA ASP A 854 -36.59 -33.06 -8.07
C ASP A 854 -36.09 -31.61 -7.98
N LEU A 855 -36.22 -30.85 -9.07
CA LEU A 855 -35.87 -29.42 -9.11
C LEU A 855 -36.72 -28.61 -8.12
N ALA A 856 -38.04 -28.86 -8.04
CA ALA A 856 -38.91 -28.24 -7.04
C ALA A 856 -38.53 -28.63 -5.59
N GLY A 857 -37.99 -29.85 -5.41
CA GLY A 857 -37.35 -30.25 -4.16
C GLY A 857 -36.13 -29.38 -3.81
N LEU A 858 -35.26 -29.12 -4.78
CA LEU A 858 -34.07 -28.27 -4.64
C LEU A 858 -34.42 -26.78 -4.42
N GLU A 859 -35.46 -26.24 -5.07
CA GLU A 859 -35.98 -24.89 -4.81
C GLU A 859 -36.46 -24.73 -3.36
N LYS A 860 -37.32 -25.65 -2.91
CA LYS A 860 -37.85 -25.65 -1.54
C LYS A 860 -36.74 -25.79 -0.49
N LEU A 861 -35.74 -26.61 -0.78
CA LEU A 861 -34.53 -26.76 0.03
C LEU A 861 -33.70 -25.46 0.06
N ALA A 862 -33.52 -24.80 -1.07
CA ALA A 862 -32.79 -23.54 -1.15
C ALA A 862 -33.50 -22.41 -0.36
N ALA A 863 -34.82 -22.31 -0.47
CA ALA A 863 -35.62 -21.38 0.33
C ALA A 863 -35.51 -21.69 1.84
N SER A 864 -35.59 -22.98 2.21
CA SER A 864 -35.38 -23.48 3.57
C SER A 864 -34.01 -23.07 4.14
N VAL A 865 -32.93 -23.27 3.38
CA VAL A 865 -31.56 -22.89 3.78
C VAL A 865 -31.40 -21.37 3.87
N ARG A 866 -31.91 -20.59 2.90
CA ARG A 866 -31.89 -19.11 2.95
C ARG A 866 -32.61 -18.58 4.19
N GLN A 867 -33.75 -19.17 4.56
CA GLN A 867 -34.51 -18.79 5.75
C GLN A 867 -33.76 -19.16 7.04
N ALA A 868 -33.32 -20.41 7.17
CA ALA A 868 -32.66 -20.92 8.38
C ALA A 868 -31.33 -20.20 8.68
N THR A 869 -30.63 -19.72 7.66
CA THR A 869 -29.32 -19.06 7.79
C THR A 869 -29.40 -17.53 7.70
N GLN A 870 -30.60 -16.93 7.74
CA GLN A 870 -30.82 -15.48 7.58
C GLN A 870 -30.06 -14.89 6.37
N GLY A 871 -30.12 -15.60 5.25
CA GLY A 871 -29.45 -15.23 4.00
C GLY A 871 -27.92 -15.39 3.98
N GLN A 872 -27.27 -15.87 5.06
CA GLN A 872 -25.80 -16.05 5.09
C GLN A 872 -25.30 -17.21 4.20
N VAL A 873 -26.21 -18.06 3.70
CA VAL A 873 -25.94 -19.05 2.65
C VAL A 873 -26.67 -18.67 1.36
N HIS A 874 -25.95 -18.70 0.24
CA HIS A 874 -26.45 -18.45 -1.11
C HIS A 874 -26.51 -19.72 -1.96
N PRO A 875 -27.70 -20.33 -2.14
CA PRO A 875 -27.91 -21.41 -3.09
C PRO A 875 -27.85 -20.97 -4.57
N TYR A 876 -27.19 -21.80 -5.38
CA TYR A 876 -27.14 -21.77 -6.85
C TYR A 876 -27.50 -23.16 -7.40
N LEU A 877 -28.14 -23.21 -8.57
CA LEU A 877 -28.37 -24.46 -9.32
C LEU A 877 -27.28 -24.61 -10.39
N VAL A 878 -26.43 -25.63 -10.27
CA VAL A 878 -25.44 -26.03 -11.28
C VAL A 878 -26.03 -27.16 -12.13
N ALA A 879 -26.41 -26.85 -13.35
CA ALA A 879 -27.07 -27.79 -14.26
C ALA A 879 -26.08 -28.38 -15.29
N ALA A 880 -26.06 -29.70 -15.40
CA ALA A 880 -25.23 -30.44 -16.35
C ALA A 880 -25.56 -30.10 -17.83
N PRO A 881 -24.70 -30.46 -18.81
CA PRO A 881 -24.93 -30.15 -20.23
C PRO A 881 -26.29 -30.66 -20.74
N GLY A 882 -26.68 -31.87 -20.32
CA GLY A 882 -27.95 -32.52 -20.68
C GLY A 882 -29.13 -32.25 -19.74
N ALA A 883 -28.97 -31.42 -18.70
CA ALA A 883 -30.04 -31.16 -17.73
C ALA A 883 -31.08 -30.18 -18.28
N THR A 884 -32.34 -30.61 -18.34
CA THR A 884 -33.49 -29.74 -18.65
C THR A 884 -33.85 -28.93 -17.42
N VAL A 885 -33.90 -27.60 -17.55
CA VAL A 885 -34.22 -26.68 -16.44
C VAL A 885 -35.35 -25.76 -16.91
N PRO A 886 -36.49 -25.70 -16.20
CA PRO A 886 -37.60 -24.82 -16.56
C PRO A 886 -37.20 -23.33 -16.55
N PRO A 887 -37.74 -22.49 -17.47
CA PRO A 887 -37.39 -21.05 -17.54
C PRO A 887 -37.82 -20.20 -16.33
N LEU A 888 -38.62 -20.75 -15.41
CA LEU A 888 -39.22 -20.04 -14.26
C LEU A 888 -38.82 -20.67 -12.92
N VAL A 889 -37.64 -21.31 -12.85
CA VAL A 889 -37.09 -21.86 -11.61
C VAL A 889 -36.66 -20.72 -10.66
N ASP A 890 -37.03 -20.79 -9.38
CA ASP A 890 -36.73 -19.80 -8.33
C ASP A 890 -35.32 -20.00 -7.73
N LEU A 891 -34.35 -20.25 -8.62
CA LEU A 891 -32.95 -20.47 -8.29
C LEU A 891 -32.02 -19.75 -9.27
N PRO A 892 -30.93 -19.13 -8.81
CA PRO A 892 -29.87 -18.66 -9.69
C PRO A 892 -29.22 -19.83 -10.46
N VAL A 893 -29.58 -19.99 -11.74
CA VAL A 893 -29.08 -21.09 -12.59
C VAL A 893 -27.74 -20.74 -13.23
N VAL A 894 -26.82 -21.70 -13.17
CA VAL A 894 -25.58 -21.73 -13.93
C VAL A 894 -25.48 -23.10 -14.60
N ARG A 895 -24.99 -23.16 -15.85
CA ARG A 895 -24.78 -24.40 -16.59
C ARG A 895 -23.31 -24.75 -16.64
N ASP A 896 -22.98 -25.97 -16.22
CA ASP A 896 -21.70 -26.59 -16.55
C ASP A 896 -21.76 -27.07 -17.99
N ALA A 897 -21.44 -26.18 -18.94
CA ALA A 897 -21.68 -26.44 -20.36
C ALA A 897 -20.69 -27.46 -20.97
N GLN A 898 -19.57 -27.72 -20.31
CA GLN A 898 -18.48 -28.59 -20.80
C GLN A 898 -18.19 -29.80 -19.88
N GLY A 899 -18.89 -29.94 -18.75
CA GLY A 899 -18.61 -30.99 -17.76
C GLY A 899 -17.41 -30.69 -16.85
N GLY A 900 -16.96 -29.43 -16.81
CA GLY A 900 -15.81 -29.01 -16.02
C GLY A 900 -16.08 -29.00 -14.52
N PHE A 901 -17.29 -28.64 -14.10
CA PHE A 901 -17.72 -28.77 -12.71
C PHE A 901 -17.92 -30.24 -12.35
N ALA A 902 -18.54 -31.02 -13.23
CA ALA A 902 -18.73 -32.46 -13.04
C ALA A 902 -17.40 -33.18 -12.78
N ALA A 903 -16.38 -32.91 -13.61
CA ALA A 903 -15.03 -33.45 -13.43
C ALA A 903 -14.34 -32.95 -12.16
N ALA A 904 -14.35 -31.63 -11.89
CA ALA A 904 -13.64 -31.04 -10.76
C ALA A 904 -14.25 -31.37 -9.38
N TYR A 905 -15.57 -31.60 -9.32
CA TYR A 905 -16.31 -31.88 -8.08
C TYR A 905 -16.76 -33.34 -7.94
N GLY A 906 -16.45 -34.21 -8.91
CA GLY A 906 -16.77 -35.64 -8.87
C GLY A 906 -18.26 -35.94 -8.77
N VAL A 907 -19.13 -35.01 -9.21
CA VAL A 907 -20.59 -35.17 -9.19
C VAL A 907 -21.06 -36.01 -10.37
N PRO A 908 -22.13 -36.82 -10.22
CA PRO A 908 -22.51 -37.82 -11.20
C PRO A 908 -23.08 -37.22 -12.51
N ASP A 909 -23.09 -38.02 -13.58
CA ASP A 909 -23.78 -37.66 -14.83
C ASP A 909 -25.30 -37.56 -14.66
N THR A 910 -25.89 -38.22 -13.65
CA THR A 910 -27.33 -38.29 -13.39
C THR A 910 -27.67 -38.11 -11.91
N GLY A 911 -28.91 -37.71 -11.60
CA GLY A 911 -29.35 -37.45 -10.23
C GLY A 911 -28.84 -36.13 -9.64
N THR A 912 -28.88 -36.00 -8.32
CA THR A 912 -28.55 -34.75 -7.61
C THR A 912 -27.43 -34.93 -6.59
N ALA A 913 -26.59 -33.91 -6.46
CA ALA A 913 -25.55 -33.81 -5.44
C ALA A 913 -25.45 -32.36 -4.96
N ALA A 914 -24.84 -32.11 -3.80
CA ALA A 914 -24.63 -30.76 -3.30
C ALA A 914 -23.28 -30.58 -2.61
N TYR A 915 -22.69 -29.40 -2.80
CA TYR A 915 -21.50 -28.92 -2.12
C TYR A 915 -21.80 -27.61 -1.40
N LEU A 916 -21.44 -27.49 -0.11
CA LEU A 916 -21.45 -26.23 0.62
C LEU A 916 -20.02 -25.70 0.73
N VAL A 917 -19.74 -24.59 0.05
CA VAL A 917 -18.47 -23.85 0.16
C VAL A 917 -18.63 -22.80 1.27
N ARG A 918 -17.70 -22.80 2.22
CA ARG A 918 -17.63 -21.84 3.34
C ARG A 918 -17.27 -20.43 2.84
N PRO A 919 -17.52 -19.36 3.64
CA PRO A 919 -17.07 -18.01 3.29
C PRO A 919 -15.55 -17.89 3.13
N ASP A 920 -14.77 -18.81 3.69
CA ASP A 920 -13.32 -18.88 3.52
C ASP A 920 -12.85 -19.72 2.30
N GLY A 921 -13.77 -20.19 1.46
CA GLY A 921 -13.45 -20.94 0.24
C GLY A 921 -13.00 -22.39 0.45
N HIS A 922 -13.31 -23.01 1.60
CA HIS A 922 -13.13 -24.45 1.83
C HIS A 922 -14.48 -25.18 1.76
N VAL A 923 -14.48 -26.46 1.39
CA VAL A 923 -15.68 -27.29 1.42
C VAL A 923 -16.06 -27.59 2.87
N GLY A 924 -17.25 -27.19 3.29
CA GLY A 924 -17.84 -27.60 4.57
C GLY A 924 -18.61 -28.92 4.45
N LEU A 925 -19.43 -29.07 3.42
CA LEU A 925 -20.25 -30.27 3.20
C LEU A 925 -20.16 -30.72 1.74
N ARG A 926 -20.09 -32.05 1.52
CA ARG A 926 -20.56 -32.66 0.27
C ARG A 926 -21.61 -33.73 0.58
N THR A 927 -22.73 -33.74 -0.14
CA THR A 927 -23.83 -34.68 0.11
C THR A 927 -24.50 -35.20 -1.16
N ARG A 928 -24.81 -36.49 -1.14
CA ARG A 928 -25.59 -37.23 -2.15
C ARG A 928 -26.31 -38.39 -1.42
N PRO A 929 -27.64 -38.54 -1.49
CA PRO A 929 -28.61 -37.62 -2.09
C PRO A 929 -28.66 -36.29 -1.34
N VAL A 930 -29.22 -35.28 -1.98
CA VAL A 930 -29.42 -33.96 -1.37
C VAL A 930 -30.68 -33.97 -0.50
N THR A 931 -30.57 -33.65 0.79
CA THR A 931 -31.72 -33.64 1.71
C THR A 931 -31.68 -32.46 2.71
N ASP A 932 -32.87 -31.99 3.10
CA ASP A 932 -33.05 -30.92 4.11
C ASP A 932 -32.53 -31.33 5.50
N ALA A 933 -32.57 -32.62 5.83
CA ALA A 933 -32.05 -33.14 7.10
C ALA A 933 -30.53 -32.98 7.21
N VAL A 934 -29.77 -33.49 6.24
CA VAL A 934 -28.29 -33.42 6.23
C VAL A 934 -27.81 -31.96 6.20
N LEU A 935 -28.47 -31.12 5.39
CA LEU A 935 -28.12 -29.70 5.32
C LEU A 935 -28.42 -28.96 6.63
N ARG A 936 -29.55 -29.22 7.31
CA ARG A 936 -29.81 -28.64 8.65
C ARG A 936 -28.83 -29.13 9.71
N GLU A 937 -28.52 -30.42 9.72
CA GLU A 937 -27.59 -31.02 10.69
C GLU A 937 -26.20 -30.38 10.59
N HIS A 938 -25.67 -30.24 9.37
CA HIS A 938 -24.41 -29.55 9.14
C HIS A 938 -24.49 -28.04 9.46
N LEU A 939 -25.55 -27.36 9.02
CA LEU A 939 -25.71 -25.91 9.27
C LEU A 939 -25.90 -25.58 10.76
N ALA A 940 -26.45 -26.47 11.58
CA ALA A 940 -26.56 -26.31 13.02
C ALA A 940 -25.20 -26.35 13.76
N GLY A 941 -24.14 -26.84 13.11
CA GLY A 941 -22.76 -26.71 13.59
C GLY A 941 -22.13 -25.33 13.28
N VAL A 942 -22.80 -24.50 12.47
CA VAL A 942 -22.31 -23.18 12.03
C VAL A 942 -23.19 -22.05 12.55
N PHE A 943 -24.51 -22.21 12.47
CA PHE A 943 -25.51 -21.18 12.76
C PHE A 943 -26.31 -21.50 14.02
N ALA A 944 -26.64 -20.46 14.81
CA ALA A 944 -27.65 -20.54 15.86
C ALA A 944 -29.04 -20.83 15.26
N GLY A 945 -29.83 -21.66 15.95
CA GLY A 945 -31.16 -22.14 15.51
C GLY A 945 -32.34 -21.52 16.23
#